data_AF-A0A498LXS3-F1
#
_entry.id   AF-A0A498LXS3-F1
#
_cell.length_a   1.000
_cell.length_b   1.000
_cell.length_c   1.000
_cell.angle_alpha   90.00
_cell.angle_beta   90.00
_cell.angle_gamma   90.00
#
_symmetry.space_group_name_H-M   'P 1'
#
loop_
_entity.id
_entity.type
_entity.pdbx_description
1 polymer ?
#
loop_
_entity_poly.entity_id
_entity_poly.type
_entity_poly.pdbx_seq_one_letter_code
_entity_poly.pdbx_strand_id
1 'polypeptide(L)'
;MACSRLGQYRMPFAWAARPVFKDASGTLDKSARFSALYRQDSNKLSEEDLFKLLADFRKPEKMAKLPVILGNLDVTIDNVPPDVANCVTPSYIPVRPFENNGPSNGVLLEVEEFVPCIAKCSQPFTTYNNHLYVYPKHLKYDNQKSFAKARNIAVCVEFRESDEEDAQPLKCIYGRPGGPLFTKHAYAAVLHHQQNPEFYDEIKIELPTQLHEKHHLLFTFYHISCDSSTKKRDIVETLVGSAWLPLLKDGRVVMSEQQISVASNLPNGYLSCQEGVSKHSSPDIKWVDGGRPLFKVSTHLVSTIYTQDQHLHNFFHHFQSMQSGVTRPTEGELVKYLKSLHAMEGHVMINFLPTILNQLVHVLTSASNEDVAVNTTRVMVHIVAQCHEEGLEHYLRSYVKYVFRTDSYSISNGKTVHEELAKAMTSILKPSTDFLTSNKLLKYSWYFFEALVKSMAQHLMESGKVKLSRNQRFTASFHHAVETLVNMLMPHITQKYKDNLDAARNANHSLAVFIKRCFTFMDRGFVFKQINNYITCFVPGDPKTLYEFKFEFLRVVCNHEHYIPLNLPMPFGKGRIQRFQAFLCHIKETHARRVDLQLDYSLTDDFCRNHFLVGLLLREVCGALQEFGEVRQIAIQVLKSLMIKHTFDDRYASKSQQARMGEMNILPAFLQQHPKNLLVILTTAFIKMYLGSSQELVSDERIKNYQRLRLSVDVSVNDFIIRMKFILCVASPHTSTPNIGSVRHADSRGSLVSTDSGNSIPEKTNEKTSSLDKTQSASALGSSMLRCDKLDREEIKNLLMCFLHVLKSMSEDALFTYWNKATTSELMDFFTLVESQEGVGFMAPDRKSLTLPVSRNRGGVMHTRLHQLGSLENAHTFNHTYCHGDADACLLEANVSTEVCLTVLDTLSVFIMGFKTQLCADLGHNPLMKKVFQVHLCFLQIPQSETALKQVFTSLRTFIFKFPCTFFDGRADMCACLCYEILKCCNSKLSSIRSDAAHLLYFLMKSNFEYNGRKSFVVIAVSQLIADVIGIGGTRFQQSLSIINNCANSDKTVKHTAFPSDVKDLTKRIRTVLMATEQMKEHEKDPEMLVDLQYSLAKSYTSTPELRKTWLDSMAKIHVKNGDLSEASWP
;
A
#
# COMPACT_ATOMS: atom_id res chain seq x y z
N MET A 1 16.51 58.82 -30.38
CA MET A 1 17.97 58.93 -30.25
C MET A 1 18.47 60.26 -29.65
N ALA A 2 17.65 61.31 -29.52
CA ALA A 2 18.11 62.60 -28.99
C ALA A 2 18.69 62.51 -27.56
N CYS A 3 17.96 61.91 -26.61
CA CYS A 3 18.41 61.80 -25.21
C CYS A 3 19.50 60.74 -24.98
N SER A 4 19.60 59.71 -25.83
CA SER A 4 20.59 58.63 -25.69
C SER A 4 22.04 59.10 -25.85
N ARG A 5 22.25 60.25 -26.53
CA ARG A 5 23.58 60.86 -26.68
C ARG A 5 24.16 61.37 -25.35
N LEU A 6 23.31 61.52 -24.33
CA LEU A 6 23.70 61.94 -22.98
C LEU A 6 24.20 60.77 -22.11
N GLY A 7 24.24 59.54 -22.63
CA GLY A 7 24.85 58.35 -22.00
C GLY A 7 24.04 57.73 -20.85
N GLN A 8 23.48 58.55 -19.95
CA GLN A 8 22.74 58.07 -18.77
C GLN A 8 21.24 57.84 -19.03
N TYR A 9 20.65 58.56 -20.00
CA TYR A 9 19.23 58.43 -20.35
C TYR A 9 19.01 57.47 -21.50
N ARG A 10 17.90 56.74 -21.42
CA ARG A 10 17.44 55.85 -22.48
C ARG A 10 16.18 56.38 -23.10
N MET A 11 16.00 56.09 -24.38
CA MET A 11 14.82 56.46 -25.12
C MET A 11 14.44 55.25 -25.96
N PRO A 12 13.21 54.75 -25.83
CA PRO A 12 12.81 53.55 -26.52
C PRO A 12 12.64 53.89 -28.02
N PHE A 13 13.07 52.99 -28.91
CA PHE A 13 13.32 53.29 -30.33
C PHE A 13 12.41 52.51 -31.28
N ALA A 14 12.15 51.25 -30.97
CA ALA A 14 11.36 50.34 -31.79
C ALA A 14 10.68 49.28 -30.91
N TRP A 15 9.64 48.63 -31.44
CA TRP A 15 8.99 47.48 -30.84
C TRP A 15 8.77 46.38 -31.87
N ALA A 16 8.69 45.13 -31.42
CA ALA A 16 8.32 43.97 -32.22
C ALA A 16 7.58 42.96 -31.33
N ALA A 17 6.88 42.02 -31.97
CA ALA A 17 6.15 40.98 -31.26
C ALA A 17 6.37 39.61 -31.89
N ARG A 18 6.21 38.56 -31.08
CA ARG A 18 6.31 37.16 -31.47
C ARG A 18 5.28 36.34 -30.66
N PRO A 19 4.56 35.38 -31.28
CA PRO A 19 3.74 34.43 -30.55
C PRO A 19 4.60 33.42 -29.78
N VAL A 20 4.30 33.22 -28.49
CA VAL A 20 5.00 32.25 -27.63
C VAL A 20 4.42 30.84 -27.77
N PHE A 21 3.10 30.74 -27.93
CA PHE A 21 2.37 29.47 -28.02
C PHE A 21 1.69 29.30 -29.38
N LYS A 22 1.67 28.07 -29.89
CA LYS A 22 0.99 27.69 -31.14
C LYS A 22 -0.53 27.60 -30.97
N ASP A 23 -0.96 27.20 -29.77
CA ASP A 23 -2.34 26.86 -29.47
C ASP A 23 -2.70 27.28 -28.03
N ALA A 24 -4.00 27.17 -27.70
CA ALA A 24 -4.51 27.44 -26.36
C ALA A 24 -4.17 26.33 -25.34
N SER A 25 -3.61 25.20 -25.79
CA SER A 25 -3.12 24.12 -24.92
C SER A 25 -1.71 24.37 -24.38
N GLY A 26 -1.07 25.49 -24.74
CA GLY A 26 0.24 25.88 -24.20
C GLY A 26 1.43 25.25 -24.93
N THR A 27 1.25 24.74 -26.15
CA THR A 27 2.36 24.18 -26.94
C THR A 27 3.29 25.31 -27.41
N LEU A 28 4.56 25.27 -26.97
CA LEU A 28 5.57 26.28 -27.32
C LEU A 28 5.89 26.35 -28.82
N ASP A 29 5.92 27.58 -29.37
CA ASP A 29 6.30 27.84 -30.76
C ASP A 29 7.79 28.16 -30.90
N LYS A 30 8.61 27.12 -31.02
CA LYS A 30 10.06 27.25 -31.25
C LYS A 30 10.42 27.87 -32.61
N SER A 31 9.53 27.77 -33.60
CA SER A 31 9.76 28.17 -35.00
C SER A 31 9.34 29.61 -35.31
N ALA A 32 8.54 30.24 -34.45
CA ALA A 32 8.09 31.61 -34.66
C ALA A 32 9.25 32.61 -34.68
N ARG A 33 9.23 33.54 -35.64
CA ARG A 33 10.16 34.67 -35.71
C ARG A 33 9.47 35.94 -35.20
N PHE A 34 10.26 36.92 -34.77
CA PHE A 34 9.73 38.25 -34.51
C PHE A 34 9.20 38.89 -35.78
N SER A 35 8.19 39.74 -35.63
CA SER A 35 7.80 40.67 -36.68
C SER A 35 8.94 41.62 -37.03
N ALA A 36 8.76 42.36 -38.12
CA ALA A 36 9.61 43.51 -38.40
C ALA A 36 9.66 44.47 -37.20
N LEU A 37 10.79 45.17 -37.04
CA LEU A 37 10.97 46.18 -36.00
C LEU A 37 10.16 47.41 -36.40
N TYR A 38 9.09 47.71 -35.68
CA TYR A 38 8.27 48.91 -35.92
C TYR A 38 8.82 50.09 -35.12
N ARG A 39 8.91 51.25 -35.75
CA ARG A 39 9.34 52.49 -35.07
C ARG A 39 8.35 52.85 -33.98
N GLN A 40 8.89 53.21 -32.82
CA GLN A 40 8.09 53.66 -31.69
C GLN A 40 7.65 55.11 -31.88
N ASP A 41 6.33 55.32 -31.88
CA ASP A 41 5.68 56.64 -31.85
C ASP A 41 5.06 56.84 -30.47
N SER A 42 5.58 57.80 -29.70
CA SER A 42 5.24 57.99 -28.28
C SER A 42 3.79 58.41 -28.03
N ASN A 43 3.07 58.84 -29.08
CA ASN A 43 1.66 59.27 -29.00
C ASN A 43 0.65 58.14 -29.34
N LYS A 44 1.11 56.92 -29.68
CA LYS A 44 0.24 55.82 -30.18
C LYS A 44 0.54 54.45 -29.56
N LEU A 45 1.26 54.42 -28.45
CA LEU A 45 1.73 53.19 -27.82
C LEU A 45 1.43 53.23 -26.32
N SER A 46 0.25 53.70 -25.94
CA SER A 46 -0.26 53.44 -24.59
C SER A 46 -0.44 51.92 -24.39
N GLU A 47 -0.60 51.48 -23.15
CA GLU A 47 -0.84 50.05 -22.85
C GLU A 47 -2.07 49.51 -23.62
N GLU A 48 -3.16 50.28 -23.69
CA GLU A 48 -4.34 49.93 -24.48
C GLU A 48 -4.08 49.87 -25.99
N ASP A 49 -3.26 50.79 -26.50
CA ASP A 49 -2.90 50.80 -27.92
C ASP A 49 -2.01 49.61 -28.27
N LEU A 50 -1.09 49.23 -27.36
CA LEU A 50 -0.26 48.05 -27.52
C LEU A 50 -1.12 46.78 -27.54
N PHE A 51 -2.13 46.66 -26.67
CA PHE A 51 -3.08 45.54 -26.73
C PHE A 51 -3.87 45.51 -28.03
N LYS A 52 -4.33 46.65 -28.54
CA LYS A 52 -5.01 46.74 -29.85
C LYS A 52 -4.08 46.33 -30.99
N LEU A 53 -2.82 46.78 -30.96
CA LEU A 53 -1.79 46.41 -31.94
C LEU A 53 -1.50 44.90 -31.88
N LEU A 54 -1.36 44.32 -30.68
CA LEU A 54 -1.17 42.88 -30.51
C LEU A 54 -2.38 42.06 -30.97
N ALA A 55 -3.61 42.54 -30.77
CA ALA A 55 -4.81 41.88 -31.29
C ALA A 55 -4.86 41.91 -32.83
N ASP A 56 -4.40 42.99 -33.44
CA ASP A 56 -4.28 43.12 -34.89
C ASP A 56 -3.01 42.46 -35.47
N PHE A 57 -2.13 41.89 -34.63
CA PHE A 57 -0.88 41.23 -35.05
C PHE A 57 -1.10 40.07 -36.02
N ARG A 58 -2.24 39.39 -35.92
CA ARG A 58 -2.63 38.32 -36.85
C ARG A 58 -3.12 38.84 -38.22
N LYS A 59 -3.27 40.15 -38.40
CA LYS A 59 -3.78 40.79 -39.62
C LYS A 59 -2.65 41.52 -40.35
N PRO A 60 -1.97 40.88 -41.33
CA PRO A 60 -0.80 41.45 -42.01
C PRO A 60 -1.08 42.78 -42.71
N GLU A 61 -2.29 42.98 -43.22
CA GLU A 61 -2.73 44.23 -43.89
C GLU A 61 -2.68 45.47 -42.98
N LYS A 62 -2.92 45.29 -41.67
CA LYS A 62 -2.86 46.37 -40.69
C LYS A 62 -1.43 46.65 -40.26
N MET A 63 -0.63 45.59 -40.09
CA MET A 63 0.77 45.66 -39.67
C MET A 63 1.68 46.31 -40.72
N ALA A 64 1.41 46.07 -42.01
CA ALA A 64 2.17 46.67 -43.12
C ALA A 64 2.10 48.22 -43.17
N LYS A 65 1.14 48.84 -42.50
CA LYS A 65 0.97 50.32 -42.45
C LYS A 65 1.89 51.00 -41.45
N LEU A 66 2.55 50.23 -40.58
CA LEU A 66 3.43 50.77 -39.55
C LEU A 66 4.83 51.06 -40.11
N PRO A 67 5.50 52.16 -39.69
CA PRO A 67 6.85 52.48 -40.12
C PRO A 67 7.85 51.43 -39.63
N VAL A 68 8.49 50.70 -40.55
CA VAL A 68 9.47 49.65 -40.26
C VAL A 68 10.89 50.21 -40.22
N ILE A 69 11.69 49.72 -39.27
CA ILE A 69 13.13 49.92 -39.17
C ILE A 69 13.83 48.65 -39.64
N LEU A 70 14.87 48.80 -40.46
CA LEU A 70 15.68 47.69 -40.94
C LEU A 70 16.49 47.08 -39.79
N GLY A 71 16.25 45.80 -39.49
CA GLY A 71 16.95 45.03 -38.48
C GLY A 71 16.19 43.75 -38.13
N ASN A 72 16.91 42.76 -37.61
CA ASN A 72 16.36 41.49 -37.16
C ASN A 72 16.66 41.29 -35.68
N LEU A 73 15.70 40.75 -34.93
CA LEU A 73 15.84 40.34 -33.53
C LEU A 73 15.65 38.81 -33.47
N ASP A 74 16.69 38.09 -33.08
CA ASP A 74 16.66 36.64 -32.90
C ASP A 74 16.69 36.32 -31.40
N VAL A 75 15.58 35.76 -30.89
CA VAL A 75 15.51 35.16 -29.54
C VAL A 75 15.04 33.73 -29.72
N THR A 76 15.69 32.78 -29.06
CA THR A 76 15.29 31.36 -29.06
C THR A 76 14.48 31.06 -27.81
N ILE A 77 13.38 30.31 -27.96
CA ILE A 77 12.56 29.86 -26.83
C ILE A 77 12.61 28.34 -26.82
N ASP A 78 13.06 27.77 -25.70
CA ASP A 78 13.20 26.33 -25.52
C ASP A 78 12.69 25.87 -24.16
N ASN A 79 12.43 24.56 -24.05
CA ASN A 79 12.07 23.94 -22.78
C ASN A 79 13.32 23.83 -21.92
N VAL A 80 13.24 24.27 -20.68
CA VAL A 80 14.33 24.17 -19.71
C VAL A 80 14.32 22.77 -19.08
N PRO A 81 15.42 21.99 -19.13
CA PRO A 81 15.51 20.71 -18.42
C PRO A 81 15.54 20.95 -16.90
N PRO A 82 15.07 20.00 -16.06
CA PRO A 82 15.03 20.18 -14.62
C PRO A 82 16.41 20.35 -13.96
N ASP A 83 17.48 19.83 -14.57
CA ASP A 83 18.86 19.94 -14.07
C ASP A 83 19.66 20.93 -14.92
N VAL A 84 19.60 22.21 -14.56
CA VAL A 84 20.35 23.28 -15.22
C VAL A 84 21.62 23.62 -14.44
N ALA A 85 22.79 23.39 -15.03
CA ALA A 85 24.08 23.84 -14.48
C ALA A 85 24.33 25.33 -14.80
N ASN A 86 25.20 25.98 -14.02
CA ASN A 86 25.62 27.38 -14.24
C ASN A 86 24.46 28.40 -14.20
N CYS A 87 23.46 28.13 -13.34
CA CYS A 87 22.33 29.01 -13.09
C CYS A 87 22.64 29.97 -11.92
N VAL A 88 22.05 31.16 -11.98
CA VAL A 88 22.13 32.20 -10.96
C VAL A 88 20.70 32.60 -10.59
N THR A 89 20.40 32.72 -9.30
CA THR A 89 19.09 33.13 -8.78
C THR A 89 18.73 34.57 -9.21
N PRO A 90 17.48 35.02 -9.02
CA PRO A 90 17.08 36.41 -9.27
C PRO A 90 17.89 37.46 -8.49
N SER A 91 18.55 37.07 -7.38
CA SER A 91 19.46 37.93 -6.60
C SER A 91 20.92 37.89 -7.09
N TYR A 92 21.18 37.31 -8.27
CA TYR A 92 22.52 37.07 -8.80
C TYR A 92 23.40 36.15 -7.92
N ILE A 93 22.79 35.20 -7.19
CA ILE A 93 23.51 34.21 -6.37
C ILE A 93 23.70 32.90 -7.18
N PRO A 94 24.93 32.38 -7.35
CA PRO A 94 25.18 31.13 -8.06
C PRO A 94 24.51 29.91 -7.42
N VAL A 95 23.77 29.12 -8.22
CA VAL A 95 23.18 27.84 -7.81
C VAL A 95 24.16 26.70 -8.10
N ARG A 96 24.37 25.80 -7.15
CA ARG A 96 25.29 24.67 -7.31
C ARG A 96 24.63 23.55 -8.14
N PRO A 97 25.34 22.89 -9.07
CA PRO A 97 26.75 23.07 -9.43
C PRO A 97 26.99 24.29 -10.35
N PHE A 98 27.99 25.11 -9.98
CA PHE A 98 28.44 26.26 -10.75
C PHE A 98 29.92 26.09 -11.09
N GLU A 99 30.27 26.14 -12.37
CA GLU A 99 31.62 25.92 -12.87
C GLU A 99 32.51 27.15 -12.63
N ASN A 100 33.58 26.99 -11.86
CA ASN A 100 34.49 28.09 -11.52
C ASN A 100 35.34 28.60 -12.70
N ASN A 101 35.49 27.82 -13.78
CA ASN A 101 36.39 28.15 -14.90
C ASN A 101 35.71 28.87 -16.08
N GLY A 102 34.50 29.38 -15.87
CA GLY A 102 33.73 30.06 -16.90
C GLY A 102 32.98 29.05 -17.79
N PRO A 103 31.65 29.18 -17.93
CA PRO A 103 30.85 28.21 -18.66
C PRO A 103 31.14 28.27 -20.17
N SER A 104 31.30 27.11 -20.82
CA SER A 104 31.35 27.03 -22.28
C SER A 104 30.03 27.46 -22.96
N ASN A 105 28.92 27.42 -22.21
CA ASN A 105 27.56 27.72 -22.69
C ASN A 105 26.94 29.02 -22.11
N GLY A 106 27.72 29.88 -21.46
CA GLY A 106 27.22 31.11 -20.83
C GLY A 106 26.52 30.88 -19.48
N VAL A 107 26.20 31.98 -18.79
CA VAL A 107 25.56 31.97 -17.46
C VAL A 107 24.05 32.14 -17.64
N LEU A 108 23.27 31.29 -16.97
CA LEU A 108 21.81 31.37 -16.99
C LEU A 108 21.31 32.17 -15.79
N LEU A 109 20.43 33.15 -16.03
CA LEU A 109 19.78 33.93 -14.99
C LEU A 109 18.34 33.44 -14.84
N GLU A 110 18.01 32.97 -13.65
CA GLU A 110 16.64 32.69 -13.26
C GLU A 110 15.86 34.00 -13.14
N VAL A 111 14.71 34.07 -13.80
CA VAL A 111 13.80 35.21 -13.74
C VAL A 111 12.81 34.95 -12.62
N GLU A 112 12.61 35.94 -11.75
CA GLU A 112 11.63 35.85 -10.65
C GLU A 112 10.22 35.64 -11.21
N GLU A 113 9.53 34.62 -10.71
CA GLU A 113 8.17 34.31 -11.12
C GLU A 113 7.15 34.98 -10.18
N PHE A 114 6.29 35.84 -10.73
CA PHE A 114 5.16 36.40 -10.00
C PHE A 114 3.96 35.47 -10.08
N VAL A 115 3.89 34.54 -9.13
CA VAL A 115 2.82 33.54 -9.03
C VAL A 115 1.49 34.21 -8.66
N PRO A 116 0.35 33.80 -9.25
CA PRO A 116 -0.97 34.25 -8.80
C PRO A 116 -1.18 33.99 -7.31
N CYS A 117 -1.96 34.85 -6.62
CA CYS A 117 -2.31 34.72 -5.21
C CYS A 117 -3.27 33.54 -4.92
N ILE A 118 -2.87 32.33 -5.31
CA ILE A 118 -3.63 31.08 -5.22
C ILE A 118 -2.76 30.04 -4.50
N ALA A 119 -3.31 29.41 -3.46
CA ALA A 119 -2.56 28.48 -2.61
C ALA A 119 -1.92 27.33 -3.40
N LYS A 120 -2.63 26.73 -4.37
CA LYS A 120 -2.12 25.60 -5.19
C LYS A 120 -0.89 25.92 -6.03
N CYS A 121 -0.74 27.19 -6.42
CA CYS A 121 0.40 27.63 -7.23
C CYS A 121 1.56 28.11 -6.35
N SER A 122 1.30 28.35 -5.07
CA SER A 122 2.27 28.90 -4.12
C SER A 122 3.27 27.86 -3.65
N GLN A 123 4.46 28.32 -3.30
CA GLN A 123 5.54 27.46 -2.81
C GLN A 123 6.11 28.04 -1.51
N PRO A 124 6.44 27.20 -0.51
CA PRO A 124 7.11 27.66 0.69
C PRO A 124 8.43 28.36 0.37
N PHE A 125 8.69 29.47 1.07
CA PHE A 125 9.97 30.14 0.98
C PHE A 125 11.08 29.24 1.54
N THR A 126 12.01 28.86 0.67
CA THR A 126 13.16 28.00 1.00
C THR A 126 14.49 28.76 0.96
N THR A 127 14.52 29.90 0.28
CA THR A 127 15.66 30.80 0.14
C THR A 127 15.28 32.18 0.63
N TYR A 128 16.25 32.95 1.11
CA TYR A 128 16.04 34.34 1.51
C TYR A 128 15.78 35.21 0.29
N ASN A 129 14.71 36.01 0.32
CA ASN A 129 14.38 36.97 -0.73
C ASN A 129 13.75 38.22 -0.09
N ASN A 130 14.22 39.41 -0.44
CA ASN A 130 13.68 40.68 0.08
C ASN A 130 13.79 41.78 -0.98
N HIS A 131 13.00 41.67 -2.03
CA HIS A 131 13.00 42.59 -3.15
C HIS A 131 11.73 43.42 -3.22
N LEU A 132 11.90 44.69 -3.58
CA LEU A 132 10.82 45.60 -3.96
C LEU A 132 10.94 45.91 -5.46
N TYR A 133 9.89 45.62 -6.20
CA TYR A 133 9.75 45.98 -7.60
C TYR A 133 8.92 47.26 -7.69
N VAL A 134 9.51 48.30 -8.28
CA VAL A 134 8.88 49.62 -8.46
C VAL A 134 8.64 49.85 -9.94
N TYR A 135 7.38 50.16 -10.28
CA TYR A 135 6.93 50.44 -11.63
C TYR A 135 6.39 51.88 -11.69
N PRO A 136 7.21 52.87 -12.08
CA PRO A 136 6.69 54.15 -12.54
C PRO A 136 5.72 53.87 -13.70
N LYS A 137 4.47 54.32 -13.63
CA LYS A 137 3.46 54.02 -14.67
C LYS A 137 3.22 55.23 -15.57
N HIS A 138 2.82 56.34 -14.98
CA HIS A 138 2.39 57.50 -15.75
C HIS A 138 2.59 58.80 -14.98
N LEU A 139 2.97 59.87 -15.66
CA LEU A 139 2.95 61.23 -15.13
C LEU A 139 2.06 62.10 -15.99
N LYS A 140 1.03 62.71 -15.40
CA LYS A 140 0.14 63.65 -16.09
C LYS A 140 0.60 65.09 -15.86
N TYR A 141 1.28 65.68 -16.84
CA TYR A 141 1.95 66.98 -16.74
C TYR A 141 1.48 68.00 -17.81
N ASP A 142 0.37 67.72 -18.48
CA ASP A 142 -0.25 68.53 -19.53
C ASP A 142 -0.87 69.85 -19.04
N ASN A 143 -1.52 69.83 -17.87
CA ASN A 143 -2.35 70.94 -17.38
C ASN A 143 -1.61 71.93 -16.47
N GLN A 144 -0.36 71.63 -16.08
CA GLN A 144 0.40 72.46 -15.14
C GLN A 144 1.03 73.68 -15.84
N LYS A 145 1.04 74.84 -15.15
CA LYS A 145 1.57 76.11 -15.68
C LYS A 145 2.96 76.46 -15.16
N SER A 146 3.42 75.79 -14.09
CA SER A 146 4.68 76.08 -13.40
C SER A 146 5.92 75.85 -14.28
N PHE A 147 5.86 74.85 -15.17
CA PHE A 147 6.95 74.42 -16.04
C PHE A 147 6.43 74.14 -17.46
N ALA A 148 5.92 75.16 -18.15
CA ALA A 148 5.25 75.01 -19.46
C ALA A 148 6.12 74.40 -20.60
N LYS A 149 7.46 74.39 -20.45
CA LYS A 149 8.41 73.84 -21.43
C LYS A 149 8.78 72.36 -21.20
N ALA A 150 8.35 71.74 -20.09
CA ALA A 150 8.72 70.37 -19.75
C ALA A 150 8.05 69.36 -20.70
N ARG A 151 8.84 68.78 -21.62
CA ARG A 151 8.36 67.82 -22.65
C ARG A 151 9.28 66.60 -22.86
N ASN A 152 10.36 66.50 -22.11
CA ASN A 152 11.30 65.37 -22.14
C ASN A 152 11.58 65.01 -20.69
N ILE A 153 10.65 64.29 -20.06
CA ILE A 153 10.67 64.11 -18.60
C ILE A 153 11.38 62.80 -18.27
N ALA A 154 12.42 62.87 -17.45
CA ALA A 154 13.09 61.73 -16.83
C ALA A 154 12.63 61.59 -15.38
N VAL A 155 12.46 60.34 -14.94
CA VAL A 155 12.17 60.01 -13.53
C VAL A 155 13.41 59.36 -12.95
N CYS A 156 13.98 60.00 -11.92
CA CYS A 156 14.99 59.41 -11.06
C CYS A 156 14.29 58.78 -9.85
N VAL A 157 14.59 57.52 -9.56
CA VAL A 157 14.09 56.79 -8.40
C VAL A 157 15.25 56.55 -7.45
N GLU A 158 15.05 56.93 -6.19
CA GLU A 158 15.99 56.77 -5.08
C GLU A 158 15.30 56.06 -3.92
N PHE A 159 16.07 55.24 -3.19
CA PHE A 159 15.64 54.69 -1.90
C PHE A 159 16.42 55.40 -0.78
N ARG A 160 15.71 56.03 0.15
CA ARG A 160 16.31 56.85 1.22
C ARG A 160 15.96 56.32 2.60
N GLU A 161 16.90 56.49 3.53
CA GLU A 161 16.76 56.13 4.95
C GLU A 161 16.02 57.22 5.75
N SER A 162 16.21 58.50 5.40
CA SER A 162 15.58 59.63 6.10
C SER A 162 15.35 60.81 5.18
N ASP A 163 14.51 61.75 5.61
CA ASP A 163 14.22 63.06 5.02
C ASP A 163 15.05 64.23 5.62
N GLU A 164 16.12 63.93 6.36
CA GLU A 164 17.11 64.89 6.85
C GLU A 164 18.03 65.41 5.71
N GLU A 165 18.60 66.62 5.83
CA GLU A 165 19.40 67.26 4.76
C GLU A 165 20.62 66.44 4.32
N ASP A 166 21.25 65.73 5.25
CA ASP A 166 22.44 64.90 4.98
C ASP A 166 22.09 63.47 4.53
N ALA A 167 20.81 63.11 4.46
CA ALA A 167 20.38 61.75 4.16
C ALA A 167 20.72 61.39 2.70
N GLN A 168 21.66 60.45 2.54
CA GLN A 168 22.11 59.96 1.25
C GLN A 168 21.24 58.80 0.74
N PRO A 169 21.04 58.66 -0.59
CA PRO A 169 20.36 57.51 -1.15
C PRO A 169 21.18 56.23 -0.95
N LEU A 170 20.48 55.17 -0.57
CA LEU A 170 21.05 53.85 -0.31
C LEU A 170 21.45 53.16 -1.62
N LYS A 171 22.59 52.47 -1.61
CA LYS A 171 23.11 51.74 -2.78
C LYS A 171 22.54 50.32 -2.82
N CYS A 172 21.25 50.20 -3.13
CA CYS A 172 20.52 48.93 -3.11
C CYS A 172 19.66 48.67 -4.36
N ILE A 173 19.71 49.56 -5.36
CA ILE A 173 18.96 49.38 -6.61
C ILE A 173 19.79 48.53 -7.56
N TYR A 174 19.23 47.43 -8.07
CA TYR A 174 19.95 46.57 -9.00
C TYR A 174 20.34 47.33 -10.28
N GLY A 175 21.65 47.39 -10.51
CA GLY A 175 22.25 48.05 -11.66
C GLY A 175 22.05 47.26 -12.94
N ARG A 176 22.27 47.93 -14.06
CA ARG A 176 22.11 47.33 -15.39
C ARG A 176 23.36 46.53 -15.77
N PRO A 177 23.24 45.51 -16.65
CA PRO A 177 24.37 44.71 -17.11
C PRO A 177 25.51 45.58 -17.66
N GLY A 178 26.75 45.30 -17.25
CA GLY A 178 27.94 46.09 -17.60
C GLY A 178 28.27 47.25 -16.64
N GLY A 179 27.41 47.52 -15.65
CA GLY A 179 27.68 48.46 -14.56
C GLY A 179 27.92 47.77 -13.21
N PRO A 180 28.00 48.54 -12.09
CA PRO A 180 28.03 47.95 -10.75
C PRO A 180 26.73 47.22 -10.43
N LEU A 181 26.80 46.13 -9.64
CA LEU A 181 25.64 45.33 -9.25
C LEU A 181 24.55 46.15 -8.55
N PHE A 182 24.94 47.08 -7.69
CA PHE A 182 24.03 48.02 -7.03
C PHE A 182 24.35 49.46 -7.37
N THR A 183 23.29 50.25 -7.48
CA THR A 183 23.30 51.68 -7.79
C THR A 183 22.45 52.44 -6.78
N LYS A 184 22.69 53.75 -6.65
CA LYS A 184 21.93 54.65 -5.77
C LYS A 184 20.70 55.26 -6.45
N HIS A 185 20.73 55.31 -7.78
CA HIS A 185 19.73 55.99 -8.62
C HIS A 185 19.35 55.08 -9.77
N ALA A 186 18.05 55.00 -10.07
CA ALA A 186 17.56 54.40 -11.31
C ALA A 186 16.78 55.41 -12.14
N TYR A 187 16.99 55.38 -13.45
CA TYR A 187 16.31 56.26 -14.39
C TYR A 187 15.40 55.46 -15.33
N ALA A 188 14.13 55.86 -15.38
CA ALA A 188 13.18 55.38 -16.37
C ALA A 188 13.50 55.97 -17.76
N ALA A 189 12.97 55.33 -18.80
CA ALA A 189 13.14 55.78 -20.18
C ALA A 189 12.45 57.14 -20.43
N VAL A 190 13.12 58.01 -21.18
CA VAL A 190 12.66 59.35 -21.51
C VAL A 190 11.95 59.32 -22.86
N LEU A 191 10.68 59.70 -22.87
CA LEU A 191 9.90 59.89 -24.10
C LEU A 191 10.14 61.29 -24.65
N HIS A 192 10.42 61.37 -25.95
CA HIS A 192 10.78 62.64 -26.61
C HIS A 192 9.52 63.45 -26.95
N HIS A 193 9.53 64.73 -26.56
CA HIS A 193 8.46 65.70 -26.79
C HIS A 193 7.09 65.32 -26.20
N GLN A 194 7.09 64.53 -25.12
CA GLN A 194 5.90 64.09 -24.41
C GLN A 194 5.74 64.81 -23.06
N GLN A 195 4.57 65.41 -22.84
CA GLN A 195 4.20 66.04 -21.56
C GLN A 195 3.59 65.04 -20.58
N ASN A 196 2.96 63.99 -21.08
CA ASN A 196 2.34 62.93 -20.28
C ASN A 196 3.04 61.58 -20.50
N PRO A 197 4.28 61.38 -20.00
CA PRO A 197 5.00 60.15 -20.29
C PRO A 197 4.38 58.93 -19.59
N GLU A 198 4.27 57.83 -20.32
CA GLU A 198 4.05 56.49 -19.79
C GLU A 198 5.39 55.75 -19.71
N PHE A 199 5.67 55.16 -18.56
CA PHE A 199 6.92 54.43 -18.30
C PHE A 199 6.62 52.93 -18.23
N TYR A 200 7.53 52.12 -18.77
CA TYR A 200 7.44 50.66 -18.78
C TYR A 200 8.65 50.00 -18.09
N ASP A 201 9.45 50.79 -17.38
CA ASP A 201 10.62 50.29 -16.68
C ASP A 201 10.23 49.60 -15.37
N GLU A 202 10.83 48.43 -15.14
CA GLU A 202 10.82 47.73 -13.86
C GLU A 202 12.13 48.07 -13.11
N ILE A 203 12.00 48.59 -11.89
CA ILE A 203 13.14 48.91 -11.04
C ILE A 203 13.13 47.95 -9.85
N LYS A 204 14.10 47.05 -9.80
CA LYS A 204 14.29 46.10 -8.70
C LYS A 204 15.20 46.69 -7.62
N ILE A 205 14.74 46.69 -6.38
CA ILE A 205 15.45 47.22 -5.21
C ILE A 205 15.60 46.11 -4.17
N GLU A 206 16.81 45.91 -3.64
CA GLU A 206 17.04 45.06 -2.49
C GLU A 206 16.72 45.83 -1.21
N LEU A 207 15.76 45.35 -0.42
CA LEU A 207 15.36 46.01 0.81
C LEU A 207 16.27 45.61 1.98
N PRO A 208 16.60 46.55 2.90
CA PRO A 208 17.23 46.21 4.17
C PRO A 208 16.41 45.20 4.97
N THR A 209 17.09 44.45 5.84
CA THR A 209 16.46 43.47 6.74
C THR A 209 15.59 44.11 7.81
N GLN A 210 15.83 45.39 8.14
CA GLN A 210 15.07 46.18 9.10
C GLN A 210 14.63 47.50 8.47
N LEU A 211 13.33 47.61 8.17
CA LEU A 211 12.68 48.83 7.74
C LEU A 211 12.11 49.59 8.94
N HIS A 212 12.37 50.89 9.02
CA HIS A 212 11.68 51.86 9.90
C HIS A 212 10.82 52.86 9.11
N GLU A 213 9.96 53.62 9.81
CA GLU A 213 8.98 54.55 9.24
C GLU A 213 9.57 55.66 8.35
N LYS A 214 10.83 56.06 8.59
CA LYS A 214 11.52 57.05 7.75
C LYS A 214 11.93 56.53 6.35
N HIS A 215 11.91 55.21 6.11
CA HIS A 215 12.28 54.66 4.81
C HIS A 215 11.21 54.94 3.75
N HIS A 216 11.64 55.49 2.63
CA HIS A 216 10.73 55.87 1.56
C HIS A 216 11.43 55.84 0.19
N LEU A 217 10.62 55.80 -0.86
CA LEU A 217 11.06 56.03 -2.23
C LEU A 217 10.92 57.50 -2.57
N LEU A 218 11.96 58.09 -3.13
CA LEU A 218 11.94 59.45 -3.66
C LEU A 218 11.97 59.40 -5.19
N PHE A 219 11.00 60.04 -5.82
CA PHE A 219 10.87 60.23 -7.25
C PHE A 219 11.20 61.67 -7.59
N THR A 220 12.21 61.90 -8.42
CA THR A 220 12.61 63.23 -8.86
C THR A 220 12.44 63.35 -10.37
N PHE A 221 11.72 64.37 -10.81
CA PHE A 221 11.38 64.61 -12.20
C PHE A 221 12.30 65.67 -12.79
N TYR A 222 12.98 65.34 -13.89
CA TYR A 222 13.87 66.26 -14.62
C TYR A 222 13.37 66.48 -16.04
N HIS A 223 13.42 67.73 -16.51
CA HIS A 223 13.32 68.03 -17.92
C HIS A 223 14.70 67.97 -18.57
N ILE A 224 14.82 67.17 -19.63
CA ILE A 224 16.06 66.96 -20.38
C ILE A 224 16.07 67.81 -21.65
N SER A 225 16.96 68.79 -21.69
CA SER A 225 17.18 69.65 -22.85
C SER A 225 17.95 68.88 -23.93
N CYS A 226 17.38 68.78 -25.14
CA CYS A 226 17.99 68.03 -26.26
C CYS A 226 18.73 68.92 -27.27
N ASP A 227 18.94 70.20 -26.97
CA ASP A 227 19.57 71.15 -27.90
C ASP A 227 21.06 70.88 -28.09
N SER A 228 21.51 70.92 -29.36
CA SER A 228 22.84 70.51 -29.81
C SER A 228 23.86 71.66 -29.92
N SER A 229 23.55 72.85 -29.38
CA SER A 229 24.42 74.01 -29.56
C SER A 229 25.64 73.95 -28.63
N THR A 230 26.81 73.69 -29.20
CA THR A 230 28.12 73.52 -28.50
C THR A 230 28.69 74.81 -27.89
N LYS A 231 27.90 75.89 -27.74
CA LYS A 231 28.41 77.21 -27.35
C LYS A 231 28.02 77.71 -25.96
N LYS A 232 27.23 76.97 -25.17
CA LYS A 232 27.08 77.19 -23.73
C LYS A 232 26.94 75.83 -23.04
N ARG A 233 27.61 75.64 -21.90
CA ARG A 233 27.29 74.55 -20.95
C ARG A 233 25.94 74.87 -20.32
N ASP A 234 24.86 74.73 -21.08
CA ASP A 234 23.52 74.89 -20.55
C ASP A 234 23.19 73.70 -19.64
N ILE A 235 22.41 73.98 -18.60
CA ILE A 235 21.91 73.02 -17.62
C ILE A 235 21.11 71.95 -18.38
N VAL A 236 21.69 70.76 -18.52
CA VAL A 236 21.10 69.62 -19.27
C VAL A 236 19.84 69.09 -18.56
N GLU A 237 19.84 69.14 -17.23
CA GLU A 237 18.78 68.65 -16.35
C GLU A 237 18.15 69.79 -15.56
N THR A 238 16.89 70.11 -15.84
CA THR A 238 16.13 71.09 -15.04
C THR A 238 15.15 70.35 -14.14
N LEU A 239 15.22 70.56 -12.82
CA LEU A 239 14.25 69.98 -11.87
C LEU A 239 12.84 70.52 -12.16
N VAL A 240 11.89 69.62 -12.38
CA VAL A 240 10.47 69.97 -12.64
C VAL A 240 9.51 69.40 -11.59
N GLY A 241 10.02 68.64 -10.62
CA GLY A 241 9.26 68.31 -9.41
C GLY A 241 9.81 67.10 -8.67
N SER A 242 9.24 66.82 -7.51
CA SER A 242 9.58 65.68 -6.66
C SER A 242 8.30 65.07 -6.06
N ALA A 243 8.28 63.76 -5.88
CA ALA A 243 7.23 63.02 -5.19
C ALA A 243 7.87 61.94 -4.31
N TRP A 244 7.23 61.54 -3.21
CA TRP A 244 7.77 60.53 -2.30
C TRP A 244 6.70 59.53 -1.87
N LEU A 245 7.13 58.32 -1.55
CA LEU A 245 6.29 57.21 -1.14
C LEU A 245 6.88 56.52 0.10
N PRO A 246 6.31 56.74 1.30
CA PRO A 246 6.65 55.96 2.49
C PRO A 246 6.32 54.48 2.28
N LEU A 247 7.24 53.58 2.66
CA LEU A 247 7.03 52.15 2.48
C LEU A 247 6.22 51.51 3.62
N LEU A 248 6.38 52.02 4.85
CA LEU A 248 5.75 51.48 6.04
C LEU A 248 4.58 52.34 6.50
N LYS A 249 3.48 51.68 6.85
CA LYS A 249 2.33 52.25 7.55
C LYS A 249 1.89 51.27 8.64
N ASP A 250 1.83 51.73 9.89
CA ASP A 250 1.52 50.88 11.06
C ASP A 250 2.42 49.62 11.14
N GLY A 251 3.71 49.75 10.82
CA GLY A 251 4.68 48.65 10.82
C GLY A 251 4.58 47.67 9.63
N ARG A 252 3.63 47.88 8.71
CA ARG A 252 3.44 47.03 7.51
C ARG A 252 3.82 47.72 6.23
N VAL A 253 4.34 46.93 5.29
CA VAL A 253 4.68 47.41 3.94
C VAL A 253 3.40 47.50 3.10
N VAL A 254 3.00 48.71 2.73
CA VAL A 254 1.75 48.93 1.96
C VAL A 254 2.05 48.90 0.46
N MET A 255 1.63 47.83 -0.21
CA MET A 255 1.79 47.67 -1.65
C MET A 255 0.47 47.91 -2.36
N SER A 256 0.46 48.90 -3.26
CA SER A 256 -0.68 49.14 -4.14
C SER A 256 -0.27 50.03 -5.31
N GLU A 257 -1.13 50.11 -6.32
CA GLU A 257 -1.05 51.20 -7.28
C GLU A 257 -1.54 52.49 -6.63
N GLN A 258 -0.69 53.49 -6.58
CA GLN A 258 -0.95 54.76 -5.90
C GLN A 258 -0.78 55.93 -6.86
N GLN A 259 -1.61 56.96 -6.66
CA GLN A 259 -1.46 58.24 -7.33
C GLN A 259 -0.93 59.26 -6.32
N ILE A 260 0.24 59.82 -6.60
CA ILE A 260 1.00 60.68 -5.70
C ILE A 260 1.04 62.10 -6.29
N SER A 261 0.87 63.09 -5.42
CA SER A 261 0.99 64.51 -5.78
C SER A 261 2.45 64.90 -5.96
N VAL A 262 2.72 65.81 -6.89
CA VAL A 262 4.08 66.26 -7.22
C VAL A 262 4.32 67.64 -6.61
N ALA A 263 5.38 67.75 -5.81
CA ALA A 263 5.85 69.02 -5.27
C ALA A 263 6.83 69.69 -6.24
N SER A 264 6.84 71.02 -6.28
CA SER A 264 7.77 71.80 -7.11
C SER A 264 9.16 71.93 -6.47
N ASN A 265 9.25 71.79 -5.14
CA ASN A 265 10.47 71.75 -4.35
C ASN A 265 10.36 70.66 -3.27
N LEU A 266 11.49 70.15 -2.81
CA LEU A 266 11.58 69.17 -1.72
C LEU A 266 12.02 69.89 -0.43
N PRO A 267 11.12 70.21 0.52
CA PRO A 267 11.50 70.85 1.77
C PRO A 267 11.95 69.83 2.83
N ASN A 268 12.74 70.24 3.81
CA ASN A 268 13.20 69.35 4.89
C ASN A 268 12.04 68.82 5.74
N GLY A 269 12.11 67.56 6.18
CA GLY A 269 11.05 66.97 7.01
C GLY A 269 9.75 66.65 6.24
N TYR A 270 9.83 66.47 4.91
CA TYR A 270 8.66 66.32 4.03
C TYR A 270 7.78 65.10 4.34
N LEU A 271 8.30 64.08 5.02
CA LEU A 271 7.50 62.91 5.41
C LEU A 271 6.40 63.28 6.42
N SER A 272 6.64 64.28 7.27
CA SER A 272 5.68 64.74 8.28
C SER A 272 4.42 65.41 7.70
N CYS A 273 4.44 65.81 6.43
CA CYS A 273 3.35 66.55 5.81
C CYS A 273 2.25 65.66 5.20
N GLN A 274 2.47 64.34 5.14
CA GLN A 274 1.55 63.38 4.50
C GLN A 274 0.45 62.87 5.47
N GLU A 275 0.64 63.07 6.78
CA GLU A 275 -0.35 62.75 7.81
C GLU A 275 -1.22 63.98 8.10
N GLY A 276 -2.53 63.88 7.87
CA GLY A 276 -3.49 64.98 7.98
C GLY A 276 -3.77 65.51 9.40
N VAL A 277 -2.76 65.63 10.26
CA VAL A 277 -2.92 66.08 11.65
C VAL A 277 -1.90 67.17 11.98
N SER A 278 -2.40 68.32 12.44
CA SER A 278 -1.68 69.47 13.02
C SER A 278 -1.09 70.51 12.05
N LYS A 279 -1.76 71.67 11.99
CA LYS A 279 -1.36 72.90 11.27
C LYS A 279 -0.21 73.70 11.93
N HIS A 280 0.53 73.16 12.89
CA HIS A 280 1.42 73.98 13.73
C HIS A 280 2.94 73.71 13.59
N SER A 281 3.38 72.82 12.69
CA SER A 281 4.82 72.65 12.42
C SER A 281 5.13 71.97 11.08
N SER A 282 4.29 72.15 10.05
CA SER A 282 4.51 71.51 8.74
C SER A 282 5.38 72.38 7.82
N PRO A 283 6.37 71.82 7.11
CA PRO A 283 7.14 72.54 6.09
C PRO A 283 6.23 73.07 4.96
N ASP A 284 6.50 74.28 4.44
CA ASP A 284 5.70 74.92 3.39
C ASP A 284 5.98 74.29 2.01
N ILE A 285 5.19 73.28 1.62
CA ILE A 285 5.32 72.55 0.35
C ILE A 285 4.56 73.29 -0.77
N LYS A 286 5.29 73.68 -1.82
CA LYS A 286 4.67 74.24 -3.04
C LYS A 286 4.28 73.11 -4.00
N TRP A 287 2.99 72.75 -4.03
CA TRP A 287 2.47 71.71 -4.90
C TRP A 287 2.32 72.16 -6.37
N VAL A 288 2.63 71.25 -7.31
CA VAL A 288 2.33 71.42 -8.74
C VAL A 288 0.83 71.17 -8.96
N ASP A 289 0.20 71.96 -9.84
CA ASP A 289 -1.24 71.88 -10.18
C ASP A 289 -2.19 71.81 -8.97
N GLY A 290 -1.86 72.56 -7.90
CA GLY A 290 -2.69 72.63 -6.69
C GLY A 290 -2.72 71.35 -5.85
N GLY A 291 -1.73 70.48 -5.98
CA GLY A 291 -1.63 69.24 -5.18
C GLY A 291 -2.48 68.09 -5.70
N ARG A 292 -2.97 68.20 -6.95
CA ARG A 292 -3.61 67.07 -7.62
C ARG A 292 -2.62 65.90 -7.75
N PRO A 293 -3.10 64.65 -7.61
CA PRO A 293 -2.24 63.49 -7.81
C PRO A 293 -1.92 63.36 -9.31
N LEU A 294 -0.65 63.59 -9.67
CA LEU A 294 -0.20 63.63 -11.08
C LEU A 294 0.61 62.40 -11.46
N PHE A 295 1.27 61.75 -10.50
CA PHE A 295 2.17 60.63 -10.75
C PHE A 295 1.56 59.31 -10.28
N LYS A 296 1.46 58.35 -11.19
CA LYS A 296 0.98 56.99 -10.92
C LYS A 296 2.19 56.05 -10.81
N VAL A 297 2.28 55.34 -9.68
CA VAL A 297 3.32 54.34 -9.43
C VAL A 297 2.68 53.08 -8.87
N SER A 298 3.24 51.93 -9.23
CA SER A 298 2.85 50.63 -8.68
C SER A 298 4.08 49.98 -8.04
N THR A 299 3.88 49.34 -6.90
CA THR A 299 4.94 48.63 -6.17
C THR A 299 4.52 47.20 -5.89
N HIS A 300 5.45 46.25 -6.04
CA HIS A 300 5.23 44.83 -5.76
C HIS A 300 6.36 44.30 -4.87
N LEU A 301 6.00 43.74 -3.72
CA LEU A 301 6.95 43.21 -2.73
C LEU A 301 7.06 41.70 -2.85
N VAL A 302 8.29 41.20 -3.01
CA VAL A 302 8.63 39.78 -2.86
C VAL A 302 9.56 39.66 -1.66
N SER A 303 8.99 39.32 -0.49
CA SER A 303 9.75 39.29 0.76
C SER A 303 9.44 38.04 1.58
N THR A 304 10.51 37.40 2.06
CA THR A 304 10.47 36.33 3.05
C THR A 304 10.50 36.86 4.48
N ILE A 305 10.60 38.18 4.66
CA ILE A 305 10.64 38.87 5.96
C ILE A 305 9.30 39.56 6.23
N TYR A 306 8.85 40.36 5.27
CA TYR A 306 7.67 41.22 5.41
C TYR A 306 6.46 40.59 4.73
N THR A 307 5.48 40.18 5.55
CA THR A 307 4.18 39.72 5.08
C THR A 307 3.22 40.89 4.85
N GLN A 308 2.39 40.78 3.82
CA GLN A 308 1.29 41.72 3.55
C GLN A 308 0.02 41.35 4.34
N ASP A 309 -0.11 40.09 4.78
CA ASP A 309 -1.26 39.62 5.57
C ASP A 309 -1.25 40.25 6.96
N GLN A 310 -2.39 40.87 7.32
CA GLN A 310 -2.57 41.58 8.58
C GLN A 310 -2.43 40.65 9.81
N HIS A 311 -2.99 39.45 9.74
CA HIS A 311 -3.07 38.53 10.87
C HIS A 311 -1.70 37.94 11.18
N LEU A 312 -0.98 37.52 10.12
CA LEU A 312 0.37 37.00 10.25
C LEU A 312 1.35 38.08 10.71
N HIS A 313 1.24 39.31 10.18
CA HIS A 313 2.10 40.42 10.61
C HIS A 313 1.97 40.68 12.11
N ASN A 314 0.74 40.80 12.62
CA ASN A 314 0.49 41.07 14.04
C ASN A 314 1.07 39.97 14.94
N PHE A 315 0.98 38.71 14.52
CA PHE A 315 1.57 37.59 15.24
C PHE A 315 3.10 37.66 15.26
N PHE A 316 3.74 37.88 14.11
CA PHE A 316 5.20 38.01 14.04
C PHE A 316 5.72 39.21 14.82
N HIS A 317 5.06 40.36 14.73
CA HIS A 317 5.43 41.56 15.49
C HIS A 317 5.32 41.34 17.00
N HIS A 318 4.22 40.73 17.47
CA HIS A 318 4.07 40.38 18.89
C HIS A 318 5.17 39.41 19.34
N PHE A 319 5.45 38.38 18.56
CA PHE A 319 6.48 37.40 18.90
C PHE A 319 7.90 37.99 18.92
N GLN A 320 8.23 38.89 17.98
CA GLN A 320 9.48 39.64 17.99
C GLN A 320 9.60 40.55 19.23
N SER A 321 8.51 41.23 19.60
CA SER A 321 8.48 42.06 20.81
C SER A 321 8.73 41.22 22.09
N MET A 322 8.18 39.99 22.15
CA MET A 322 8.43 39.05 23.25
C MET A 322 9.91 38.65 23.36
N GLN A 323 10.58 38.34 22.24
CA GLN A 323 12.00 37.96 22.25
C GLN A 323 12.93 39.12 22.60
N SER A 324 12.58 40.34 22.23
CA SER A 324 13.37 41.55 22.51
C SER A 324 13.32 42.01 23.97
N GLY A 325 12.45 41.44 24.81
CA GLY A 325 12.34 41.78 26.24
C GLY A 325 11.70 43.14 26.54
N VAL A 326 11.18 43.84 25.52
CA VAL A 326 10.68 45.22 25.61
C VAL A 326 9.31 45.32 26.31
N THR A 327 8.51 44.25 26.32
CA THR A 327 7.18 44.24 26.94
C THR A 327 6.94 42.91 27.65
N ARG A 328 6.45 42.94 28.91
CA ARG A 328 5.97 41.72 29.60
C ARG A 328 4.68 41.27 28.89
N PRO A 329 4.67 40.14 28.18
CA PRO A 329 3.51 39.74 27.40
C PRO A 329 2.38 39.29 28.33
N THR A 330 1.18 39.80 28.10
CA THR A 330 -0.02 39.17 28.69
C THR A 330 -0.37 37.97 27.82
N GLU A 331 -0.36 36.76 28.38
CA GLU A 331 -0.67 35.53 27.62
C GLU A 331 -2.07 35.57 26.96
N GLY A 332 -2.98 36.40 27.47
CA GLY A 332 -4.29 36.65 26.87
C GLY A 332 -4.24 37.34 25.50
N GLU A 333 -3.27 38.23 25.25
CA GLU A 333 -3.08 38.87 23.95
C GLU A 333 -2.56 37.87 22.91
N LEU A 334 -1.66 36.98 23.32
CA LEU A 334 -1.15 35.92 22.45
C LEU A 334 -2.29 35.00 21.96
N VAL A 335 -3.23 34.64 22.83
CA VAL A 335 -4.43 33.86 22.42
C VAL A 335 -5.27 34.60 21.37
N LYS A 336 -5.40 35.93 21.48
CA LYS A 336 -6.11 36.75 20.48
C LYS A 336 -5.42 36.68 19.12
N TYR A 337 -4.10 36.83 19.09
CA TYR A 337 -3.34 36.72 17.84
C TYR A 337 -3.39 35.32 17.24
N LEU A 338 -3.22 34.26 18.05
CA LEU A 338 -3.37 32.86 17.61
C LEU A 338 -4.75 32.59 17.00
N LYS A 339 -5.84 33.11 17.61
CA LYS A 339 -7.18 32.98 17.03
C LYS A 339 -7.28 33.68 15.68
N SER A 340 -6.68 34.87 15.54
CA SER A 340 -6.71 35.62 14.28
C SER A 340 -5.96 34.93 13.13
N LEU A 341 -5.01 34.03 13.41
CA LEU A 341 -4.28 33.28 12.38
C LEU A 341 -5.19 32.32 11.57
N HIS A 342 -6.40 31.99 12.04
CA HIS A 342 -7.35 31.20 11.27
C HIS A 342 -7.95 31.96 10.07
N ALA A 343 -7.79 33.29 10.03
CA ALA A 343 -8.26 34.15 8.95
C ALA A 343 -7.16 34.50 7.93
N MET A 344 -6.00 33.85 8.02
CA MET A 344 -4.89 34.07 7.09
C MET A 344 -5.23 33.63 5.67
N GLU A 345 -4.70 34.35 4.69
CA GLU A 345 -4.82 33.95 3.30
C GLU A 345 -4.02 32.68 2.99
N GLY A 346 -4.63 31.74 2.25
CA GLY A 346 -4.04 30.42 2.02
C GLY A 346 -2.69 30.43 1.30
N HIS A 347 -2.51 31.34 0.33
CA HIS A 347 -1.24 31.47 -0.38
C HIS A 347 -0.12 31.99 0.54
N VAL A 348 -0.43 32.95 1.42
CA VAL A 348 0.51 33.48 2.42
C VAL A 348 0.89 32.40 3.44
N MET A 349 -0.09 31.60 3.88
CA MET A 349 0.16 30.47 4.76
C MET A 349 1.14 29.46 4.15
N ILE A 350 1.01 29.13 2.86
CA ILE A 350 1.94 28.22 2.16
C ILE A 350 3.32 28.84 2.02
N ASN A 351 3.41 30.11 1.60
CA ASN A 351 4.68 30.83 1.44
C ASN A 351 5.50 30.86 2.75
N PHE A 352 4.85 31.18 3.88
CA PHE A 352 5.50 31.24 5.19
C PHE A 352 5.40 29.94 6.00
N LEU A 353 4.99 28.82 5.41
CA LEU A 353 4.67 27.58 6.10
C LEU A 353 5.76 27.10 7.09
N PRO A 354 7.06 27.02 6.72
CA PRO A 354 8.09 26.55 7.64
C PRO A 354 8.30 27.52 8.79
N THR A 355 8.27 28.83 8.51
CA THR A 355 8.42 29.89 9.51
C THR A 355 7.29 29.85 10.52
N ILE A 356 6.04 29.80 10.05
CA ILE A 356 4.85 29.75 10.92
C ILE A 356 4.90 28.52 11.82
N LEU A 357 5.13 27.33 11.25
CA LEU A 357 5.15 26.09 12.02
C LEU A 357 6.29 26.07 13.05
N ASN A 358 7.48 26.57 12.72
CA ASN A 358 8.57 26.69 13.68
C ASN A 358 8.22 27.63 14.84
N GLN A 359 7.62 28.80 14.56
CA GLN A 359 7.20 29.72 15.61
C GLN A 359 6.07 29.14 16.48
N LEU A 360 5.11 28.42 15.89
CA LEU A 360 4.06 27.75 16.66
C LEU A 360 4.65 26.65 17.57
N VAL A 361 5.63 25.88 17.09
CA VAL A 361 6.34 24.89 17.92
C VAL A 361 7.12 25.56 19.06
N HIS A 362 7.73 26.72 18.82
CA HIS A 362 8.37 27.49 19.87
C HIS A 362 7.36 27.95 20.93
N VAL A 363 6.27 28.60 20.50
CA VAL A 363 5.17 29.07 21.37
C VAL A 363 4.60 27.93 22.22
N LEU A 364 4.46 26.73 21.65
CA LEU A 364 3.98 25.55 22.35
C LEU A 364 4.85 25.19 23.57
N THR A 365 6.17 25.39 23.49
CA THR A 365 7.10 25.10 24.60
C THR A 365 7.33 26.26 25.55
N SER A 366 7.17 27.50 25.08
CA SER A 366 7.34 28.70 25.90
C SER A 366 6.08 29.05 26.71
N ALA A 367 4.92 28.54 26.32
CA ALA A 367 3.65 28.81 27.01
C ALA A 367 3.64 28.28 28.45
N SER A 368 3.18 29.11 29.40
CA SER A 368 2.94 28.64 30.77
C SER A 368 1.52 28.10 30.94
N ASN A 369 0.53 28.73 30.28
CA ASN A 369 -0.88 28.37 30.28
C ASN A 369 -1.25 27.32 29.22
N GLU A 370 -2.04 26.30 29.62
CA GLU A 370 -2.58 25.25 28.73
C GLU A 370 -3.44 25.82 27.59
N ASP A 371 -4.15 26.93 27.81
CA ASP A 371 -4.99 27.55 26.79
C ASP A 371 -4.19 28.01 25.57
N VAL A 372 -2.97 28.52 25.77
CA VAL A 372 -2.08 28.94 24.69
C VAL A 372 -1.63 27.73 23.88
N ALA A 373 -1.25 26.63 24.55
CA ALA A 373 -0.84 25.37 23.90
C ALA A 373 -1.99 24.77 23.06
N VAL A 374 -3.22 24.79 23.59
CA VAL A 374 -4.41 24.33 22.87
C VAL A 374 -4.68 25.19 21.64
N ASN A 375 -4.73 26.52 21.77
CA ASN A 375 -4.99 27.41 20.61
C ASN A 375 -3.88 27.32 19.56
N THR A 376 -2.61 27.18 19.98
CA THR A 376 -1.47 26.95 19.08
C THR A 376 -1.67 25.67 18.27
N THR A 377 -2.06 24.57 18.93
CA THR A 377 -2.34 23.30 18.27
C THR A 377 -3.55 23.40 17.33
N ARG A 378 -4.59 24.19 17.68
CA ARG A 378 -5.73 24.45 16.78
C ARG A 378 -5.31 25.14 15.47
N VAL A 379 -4.43 26.15 15.57
CA VAL A 379 -3.86 26.81 14.37
C VAL A 379 -3.05 25.81 13.55
N MET A 380 -2.23 24.96 14.18
CA MET A 380 -1.52 23.90 13.46
C MET A 380 -2.48 22.94 12.75
N VAL A 381 -3.61 22.56 13.37
CA VAL A 381 -4.64 21.72 12.74
C VAL A 381 -5.25 22.43 11.52
N HIS A 382 -5.52 23.73 11.62
CA HIS A 382 -6.03 24.53 10.51
C HIS A 382 -5.05 24.56 9.32
N ILE A 383 -3.78 24.84 9.58
CA ILE A 383 -2.72 24.90 8.55
C ILE A 383 -2.57 23.54 7.85
N VAL A 384 -2.50 22.46 8.64
CA VAL A 384 -2.35 21.10 8.10
C VAL A 384 -3.56 20.71 7.25
N ALA A 385 -4.77 21.05 7.70
CA ALA A 385 -5.99 20.78 6.97
C ALA A 385 -6.03 21.52 5.63
N GLN A 386 -5.69 22.82 5.63
CA GLN A 386 -5.68 23.62 4.41
C GLN A 386 -4.62 23.15 3.41
N CYS A 387 -3.42 22.77 3.87
CA CYS A 387 -2.41 22.16 2.99
C CYS A 387 -2.91 20.85 2.34
N HIS A 388 -3.68 20.04 3.08
CA HIS A 388 -4.27 18.82 2.55
C HIS A 388 -5.39 19.08 1.54
N GLU A 389 -6.30 20.01 1.85
CA GLU A 389 -7.41 20.40 0.99
C GLU A 389 -6.92 20.97 -0.35
N GLU A 390 -5.75 21.62 -0.36
CA GLU A 390 -5.10 22.16 -1.57
C GLU A 390 -4.20 21.15 -2.30
N GLY A 391 -4.02 19.92 -1.78
CA GLY A 391 -3.17 18.88 -2.40
C GLY A 391 -1.66 19.06 -2.16
N LEU A 392 -1.28 19.86 -1.16
CA LEU A 392 0.10 20.26 -0.84
C LEU A 392 0.71 19.48 0.35
N GLU A 393 0.22 18.26 0.61
CA GLU A 393 0.70 17.40 1.71
C GLU A 393 2.22 17.14 1.67
N HIS A 394 2.81 17.08 0.47
CA HIS A 394 4.23 16.80 0.29
C HIS A 394 5.15 17.84 0.96
N TYR A 395 4.70 19.10 1.08
CA TYR A 395 5.43 20.12 1.84
C TYR A 395 5.42 19.85 3.34
N LEU A 396 4.29 19.39 3.90
CA LEU A 396 4.21 19.01 5.33
C LEU A 396 5.13 17.83 5.64
N ARG A 397 5.13 16.79 4.79
CA ARG A 397 6.04 15.63 4.95
C ARG A 397 7.51 16.07 4.87
N SER A 398 7.84 16.97 3.95
CA SER A 398 9.19 17.52 3.80
C SER A 398 9.60 18.37 5.02
N TYR A 399 8.68 19.18 5.55
CA TYR A 399 8.89 19.96 6.76
C TYR A 399 9.23 19.06 7.96
N VAL A 400 8.42 18.04 8.27
CA VAL A 400 8.65 17.13 9.40
C VAL A 400 9.98 16.36 9.24
N LYS A 401 10.34 16.00 8.01
CA LYS A 401 11.55 15.23 7.73
C LYS A 401 12.83 16.07 7.87
N TYR A 402 12.87 17.26 7.27
CA TYR A 402 14.09 18.04 7.06
C TYR A 402 14.20 19.33 7.86
N VAL A 403 13.07 20.01 8.15
CA VAL A 403 13.07 21.37 8.74
C VAL A 403 12.73 21.34 10.23
N PHE A 404 11.79 20.48 10.65
CA PHE A 404 11.31 20.41 12.02
C PHE A 404 12.46 20.20 13.02
N ARG A 405 12.65 21.16 13.92
CA ARG A 405 13.66 21.14 14.99
C ARG A 405 13.04 21.64 16.28
N THR A 406 13.34 20.94 17.38
CA THR A 406 13.05 21.41 18.73
C THR A 406 14.14 22.37 19.20
N ASP A 407 13.79 23.57 19.65
CA ASP A 407 14.79 24.52 20.17
C ASP A 407 15.42 24.02 21.48
N SER A 408 16.74 24.21 21.61
CA SER A 408 17.51 23.81 22.80
C SER A 408 17.07 24.53 24.08
N TYR A 409 16.42 25.70 23.96
CA TYR A 409 15.85 26.46 25.08
C TYR A 409 14.71 25.72 25.80
N SER A 410 14.09 24.72 25.14
CA SER A 410 13.07 23.86 25.75
C SER A 410 13.62 23.03 26.93
N ILE A 411 14.93 22.75 26.95
CA ILE A 411 15.57 21.91 27.97
C ILE A 411 15.70 22.67 29.31
N SER A 412 15.91 23.99 29.28
CA SER A 412 16.08 24.79 30.50
C SER A 412 14.78 25.00 31.29
N ASN A 413 13.62 25.01 30.61
CA ASN A 413 12.30 25.16 31.24
C ASN A 413 11.63 23.82 31.58
N GLY A 414 12.27 22.68 31.28
CA GLY A 414 11.75 21.35 31.60
C GLY A 414 10.52 20.89 30.79
N LYS A 415 10.01 21.71 29.86
CA LYS A 415 8.87 21.39 28.98
C LYS A 415 9.36 20.95 27.61
N THR A 416 8.88 19.81 27.13
CA THR A 416 9.26 19.26 25.83
C THR A 416 8.12 19.36 24.82
N VAL A 417 8.45 19.51 23.53
CA VAL A 417 7.44 19.59 22.46
C VAL A 417 6.51 18.37 22.45
N HIS A 418 7.06 17.15 22.57
CA HIS A 418 6.25 15.92 22.56
C HIS A 418 5.28 15.82 23.74
N GLU A 419 5.65 16.31 24.93
CA GLU A 419 4.77 16.29 26.10
C GLU A 419 3.64 17.33 25.99
N GLU A 420 3.96 18.56 25.62
CA GLU A 420 2.96 19.63 25.49
C GLU A 420 2.03 19.39 24.29
N LEU A 421 2.55 18.85 23.19
CA LEU A 421 1.74 18.47 22.03
C LEU A 421 0.74 17.35 22.38
N ALA A 422 1.18 16.32 23.12
CA ALA A 422 0.30 15.23 23.55
C ALA A 422 -0.83 15.74 24.46
N LYS A 423 -0.52 16.63 25.41
CA LYS A 423 -1.52 17.26 26.29
C LYS A 423 -2.50 18.14 25.52
N ALA A 424 -2.00 18.98 24.61
CA ALA A 424 -2.83 19.87 23.80
C ALA A 424 -3.78 19.08 22.88
N MET A 425 -3.28 18.04 22.21
CA MET A 425 -4.12 17.12 21.41
C MET A 425 -5.20 16.46 22.28
N THR A 426 -4.83 15.98 23.47
CA THR A 426 -5.78 15.37 24.41
C THR A 426 -6.89 16.36 24.80
N SER A 427 -6.55 17.63 25.02
CA SER A 427 -7.52 18.67 25.36
C SER A 427 -8.48 18.99 24.19
N ILE A 428 -7.98 19.00 22.95
CA ILE A 428 -8.80 19.19 21.71
C ILE A 428 -9.71 17.98 21.44
N LEU A 429 -9.38 16.80 21.95
CA LEU A 429 -10.23 15.62 21.80
C LEU A 429 -11.32 15.52 22.88
N LYS A 430 -11.34 16.42 23.88
CA LYS A 430 -12.39 16.44 24.90
C LYS A 430 -13.75 16.76 24.27
N PRO A 431 -14.85 16.12 24.71
CA PRO A 431 -16.20 16.35 24.17
C PRO A 431 -16.69 17.80 24.23
N SER A 432 -16.11 18.64 25.10
CA SER A 432 -16.46 20.05 25.28
C SER A 432 -15.87 20.99 24.23
N THR A 433 -15.07 20.49 23.29
CA THR A 433 -14.40 21.31 22.26
C THR A 433 -15.11 21.21 20.92
N ASP A 434 -14.82 22.19 20.03
CA ASP A 434 -15.44 22.28 18.72
C ASP A 434 -15.28 20.99 17.89
N PHE A 435 -16.41 20.44 17.45
CA PHE A 435 -16.50 19.19 16.71
C PHE A 435 -15.74 19.25 15.37
N LEU A 436 -15.76 20.39 14.68
CA LEU A 436 -15.07 20.55 13.40
C LEU A 436 -13.54 20.47 13.58
N THR A 437 -13.02 21.16 14.58
CA THR A 437 -11.60 21.14 14.91
C THR A 437 -11.13 19.73 15.32
N SER A 438 -11.91 19.03 16.15
CA SER A 438 -11.62 17.65 16.55
C SER A 438 -11.61 16.70 15.35
N ASN A 439 -12.57 16.83 14.43
CA ASN A 439 -12.60 16.02 13.20
C ASN A 439 -11.40 16.27 12.28
N LYS A 440 -10.99 17.53 12.11
CA LYS A 440 -9.78 17.87 11.33
C LYS A 440 -8.53 17.29 11.98
N LEU A 441 -8.42 17.36 13.31
CA LEU A 441 -7.32 16.73 14.05
C LEU A 441 -7.28 15.21 13.84
N LEU A 442 -8.44 14.53 13.90
CA LEU A 442 -8.53 13.08 13.66
C LEU A 442 -8.15 12.72 12.23
N LYS A 443 -8.71 13.43 11.24
CA LYS A 443 -8.47 13.18 9.81
C LYS A 443 -7.00 13.38 9.42
N TYR A 444 -6.33 14.39 9.97
CA TYR A 444 -4.93 14.72 9.68
C TYR A 444 -3.98 14.40 10.84
N SER A 445 -4.34 13.41 11.66
CA SER A 445 -3.59 13.02 12.87
C SER A 445 -2.18 12.48 12.57
N TRP A 446 -1.94 11.98 11.36
CA TRP A 446 -0.62 11.48 10.92
C TRP A 446 0.49 12.53 11.14
N TYR A 447 0.23 13.80 10.83
CA TYR A 447 1.22 14.88 10.94
C TYR A 447 1.62 15.08 12.41
N PHE A 448 0.64 15.11 13.31
CA PHE A 448 0.88 15.33 14.73
C PHE A 448 1.61 14.16 15.37
N PHE A 449 1.25 12.92 15.02
CA PHE A 449 1.96 11.75 15.51
C PHE A 449 3.39 11.66 14.97
N GLU A 450 3.63 12.03 13.71
CA GLU A 450 5.00 12.09 13.17
C GLU A 450 5.83 13.18 13.83
N ALA A 451 5.26 14.37 14.05
CA ALA A 451 5.91 15.46 14.79
C ALA A 451 6.23 15.04 16.24
N LEU A 452 5.33 14.32 16.90
CA LEU A 452 5.51 13.78 18.24
C LEU A 452 6.68 12.77 18.27
N VAL A 453 6.71 11.83 17.33
CA VAL A 453 7.81 10.83 17.21
C VAL A 453 9.14 11.51 16.89
N LYS A 454 9.16 12.50 16.00
CA LYS A 454 10.36 13.27 15.65
C LYS A 454 10.88 14.05 16.86
N SER A 455 9.99 14.70 17.61
CA SER A 455 10.33 15.39 18.85
C SER A 455 10.87 14.45 19.93
N MET A 456 10.26 13.26 20.09
CA MET A 456 10.78 12.23 21.00
C MET A 456 12.21 11.84 20.63
N ALA A 457 12.49 11.65 19.34
CA ALA A 457 13.82 11.29 18.86
C ALA A 457 14.85 12.41 19.11
N GLN A 458 14.51 13.66 18.76
CA GLN A 458 15.37 14.82 18.99
C GLN A 458 15.67 15.02 20.48
N HIS A 459 14.66 14.94 21.35
CA HIS A 459 14.84 15.03 22.81
C HIS A 459 15.83 13.98 23.34
N LEU A 460 15.71 12.72 22.90
CA LEU A 460 16.61 11.66 23.35
C LEU A 460 18.05 11.88 22.87
N MET A 461 18.22 12.35 21.63
CA MET A 461 19.53 12.63 21.06
C MET A 461 20.22 13.79 21.78
N GLU A 462 19.51 14.92 21.97
CA GLU A 462 20.04 16.12 22.61
C GLU A 462 20.31 15.92 24.11
N SER A 463 19.43 15.22 24.82
CA SER A 463 19.63 14.90 26.24
C SER A 463 20.62 13.75 26.50
N GLY A 464 21.12 13.08 25.45
CA GLY A 464 22.00 11.92 25.56
C GLY A 464 21.35 10.66 26.16
N LYS A 465 20.04 10.67 26.44
CA LYS A 465 19.31 9.57 27.09
C LYS A 465 19.12 8.34 26.20
N VAL A 466 19.47 8.38 24.91
CA VAL A 466 19.42 7.20 24.02
C VAL A 466 20.19 6.01 24.59
N LYS A 467 21.29 6.25 25.32
CA LYS A 467 22.12 5.20 25.94
C LYS A 467 21.47 4.53 27.16
N LEU A 468 20.45 5.16 27.76
CA LEU A 468 19.72 4.60 28.90
C LEU A 468 18.79 3.47 28.46
N SER A 469 18.41 2.61 29.41
CA SER A 469 17.38 1.60 29.21
C SER A 469 16.05 2.27 28.85
N ARG A 470 15.26 1.61 27.98
CA ARG A 470 14.05 2.21 27.39
C ARG A 470 13.03 2.71 28.41
N ASN A 471 12.93 2.06 29.57
CA ASN A 471 12.07 2.45 30.68
C ASN A 471 12.51 3.73 31.42
N GLN A 472 13.75 4.19 31.24
CA GLN A 472 14.31 5.39 31.89
C GLN A 472 14.45 6.58 30.93
N ARG A 473 14.06 6.42 29.67
CA ARG A 473 14.26 7.42 28.62
C ARG A 473 13.32 8.62 28.73
N PHE A 474 12.10 8.41 29.23
CA PHE A 474 11.05 9.44 29.33
C PHE A 474 10.49 9.54 30.77
N THR A 475 9.91 10.69 31.09
CA THR A 475 9.28 10.97 32.39
C THR A 475 7.97 10.19 32.57
N ALA A 476 7.56 9.94 33.81
CA ALA A 476 6.27 9.32 34.10
C ALA A 476 5.09 10.18 33.63
N SER A 477 5.22 11.53 33.69
CA SER A 477 4.21 12.46 33.18
C SER A 477 3.95 12.26 31.69
N PHE A 478 5.00 12.05 30.89
CA PHE A 478 4.85 11.81 29.46
C PHE A 478 4.21 10.44 29.17
N HIS A 479 4.59 9.38 29.90
CA HIS A 479 3.92 8.07 29.76
C HIS A 479 2.42 8.17 30.02
N HIS A 480 2.03 8.92 31.06
CA HIS A 480 0.63 9.20 31.38
C HIS A 480 -0.06 10.05 30.30
N ALA A 481 0.62 11.05 29.75
CA ALA A 481 0.10 11.88 28.66
C ALA A 481 -0.20 11.04 27.40
N VAL A 482 0.71 10.13 27.03
CA VAL A 482 0.50 9.21 25.91
C VAL A 482 -0.66 8.25 26.20
N GLU A 483 -0.73 7.64 27.39
CA GLU A 483 -1.84 6.75 27.76
C GLU A 483 -3.19 7.49 27.71
N THR A 484 -3.25 8.73 28.21
CA THR A 484 -4.46 9.55 28.17
C THR A 484 -4.85 9.90 26.72
N LEU A 485 -3.88 10.27 25.89
CA LEU A 485 -4.11 10.57 24.47
C LEU A 485 -4.72 9.36 23.75
N VAL A 486 -4.13 8.17 23.89
CA VAL A 486 -4.64 6.94 23.28
C VAL A 486 -6.06 6.64 23.79
N ASN A 487 -6.31 6.72 25.10
CA ASN A 487 -7.64 6.48 25.69
C ASN A 487 -8.69 7.50 25.20
N MET A 488 -8.30 8.76 24.96
CA MET A 488 -9.21 9.78 24.41
C MET A 488 -9.51 9.58 22.92
N LEU A 489 -8.57 9.04 22.15
CA LEU A 489 -8.77 8.70 20.73
C LEU A 489 -9.70 7.49 20.53
N MET A 490 -9.64 6.50 21.43
CA MET A 490 -10.44 5.27 21.35
C MET A 490 -11.95 5.51 21.09
N PRO A 491 -12.70 6.27 21.91
CA PRO A 491 -14.14 6.46 21.70
C PRO A 491 -14.46 7.22 20.40
N HIS A 492 -13.58 8.11 19.93
CA HIS A 492 -13.77 8.76 18.64
C HIS A 492 -13.65 7.77 17.47
N ILE A 493 -12.79 6.75 17.61
CA ILE A 493 -12.61 5.70 16.59
C ILE A 493 -13.67 4.60 16.69
N THR A 494 -14.10 4.20 17.89
CA THR A 494 -15.01 3.04 18.06
C THR A 494 -16.48 3.42 18.19
N GLN A 495 -16.80 4.59 18.76
CA GLN A 495 -18.19 5.00 19.01
C GLN A 495 -18.66 6.07 18.02
N LYS A 496 -17.81 7.03 17.65
CA LYS A 496 -18.18 8.15 16.74
C LYS A 496 -17.82 7.97 15.27
N TYR A 497 -17.32 6.80 14.87
CA TYR A 497 -16.91 6.55 13.49
C TYR A 497 -18.02 6.76 12.45
N LYS A 498 -19.29 6.55 12.82
CA LYS A 498 -20.44 6.76 11.93
C LYS A 498 -20.62 8.23 11.52
N ASP A 499 -20.19 9.16 12.36
CA ASP A 499 -20.31 10.59 12.09
C ASP A 499 -19.30 11.04 11.03
N ASN A 500 -18.10 10.43 11.01
CA ASN A 500 -17.05 10.73 10.04
C ASN A 500 -16.10 9.54 9.85
N LEU A 501 -16.43 8.67 8.89
CA LEU A 501 -15.70 7.43 8.63
C LEU A 501 -14.24 7.66 8.22
N ASP A 502 -13.98 8.65 7.37
CA ASP A 502 -12.63 8.95 6.88
C ASP A 502 -11.73 9.45 8.01
N ALA A 503 -12.25 10.32 8.88
CA ALA A 503 -11.50 10.81 10.03
C ALA A 503 -11.16 9.68 11.01
N ALA A 504 -12.12 8.79 11.31
CA ALA A 504 -11.89 7.63 12.17
C ALA A 504 -10.89 6.63 11.57
N ARG A 505 -10.99 6.35 10.26
CA ARG A 505 -10.05 5.46 9.54
C ARG A 505 -8.62 6.00 9.57
N ASN A 506 -8.44 7.29 9.27
CA ASN A 506 -7.13 7.94 9.30
C ASN A 506 -6.56 8.02 10.72
N ALA A 507 -7.40 8.30 11.73
CA ALA A 507 -7.00 8.29 13.12
C ALA A 507 -6.55 6.90 13.59
N ASN A 508 -7.29 5.85 13.22
CA ASN A 508 -6.91 4.46 13.52
C ASN A 508 -5.54 4.10 12.92
N HIS A 509 -5.35 4.36 11.61
CA HIS A 509 -4.10 4.06 10.94
C HIS A 509 -2.93 4.87 11.53
N SER A 510 -3.12 6.17 11.76
CA SER A 510 -2.09 7.05 12.33
C SER A 510 -1.71 6.65 13.75
N LEU A 511 -2.68 6.26 14.57
CA LEU A 511 -2.44 5.71 15.91
C LEU A 511 -1.65 4.40 15.84
N ALA A 512 -2.00 3.50 14.92
CA ALA A 512 -1.27 2.24 14.75
C ALA A 512 0.20 2.47 14.34
N VAL A 513 0.45 3.42 13.43
CA VAL A 513 1.80 3.83 13.03
C VAL A 513 2.56 4.46 14.20
N PHE A 514 1.90 5.30 15.00
CA PHE A 514 2.49 5.89 16.20
C PHE A 514 2.92 4.82 17.20
N ILE A 515 2.01 3.92 17.58
CA ILE A 515 2.28 2.82 18.52
C ILE A 515 3.39 1.90 18.00
N LYS A 516 3.40 1.62 16.69
CA LYS A 516 4.50 0.89 16.03
C LYS A 516 5.85 1.61 16.23
N ARG A 517 5.91 2.93 16.04
CA ARG A 517 7.15 3.72 16.23
C ARG A 517 7.58 3.79 17.69
N CYS A 518 6.63 3.76 18.64
CA CYS A 518 6.94 3.75 20.08
C CYS A 518 7.82 2.56 20.50
N PHE A 519 7.78 1.41 19.82
CA PHE A 519 8.70 0.29 20.09
C PHE A 519 10.19 0.65 19.95
N THR A 520 10.51 1.69 19.18
CA THR A 520 11.88 2.18 18.98
C THR A 520 12.40 2.91 20.22
N PHE A 521 11.53 3.69 20.86
CA PHE A 521 11.92 4.67 21.88
C PHE A 521 11.51 4.27 23.30
N MET A 522 10.32 3.69 23.48
CA MET A 522 9.69 3.42 24.77
C MET A 522 9.83 1.96 25.21
N ASP A 523 9.50 1.69 26.48
CA ASP A 523 9.51 0.33 27.02
C ASP A 523 8.45 -0.56 26.33
N ARG A 524 8.83 -1.80 26.01
CA ARG A 524 7.95 -2.76 25.32
C ARG A 524 6.72 -3.13 26.14
N GLY A 525 6.84 -3.21 27.47
CA GLY A 525 5.71 -3.52 28.36
C GLY A 525 4.67 -2.41 28.34
N PHE A 526 5.12 -1.15 28.32
CA PHE A 526 4.22 -0.01 28.14
C PHE A 526 3.51 -0.07 26.77
N VAL A 527 4.23 -0.31 25.68
CA VAL A 527 3.64 -0.39 24.33
C VAL A 527 2.64 -1.55 24.22
N PHE A 528 2.97 -2.72 24.78
CA PHE A 528 2.04 -3.87 24.83
C PHE A 528 0.78 -3.55 25.64
N LYS A 529 0.89 -2.83 26.76
CA LYS A 529 -0.27 -2.34 27.52
C LYS A 529 -1.18 -1.47 26.65
N GLN A 530 -0.62 -0.51 25.90
CA GLN A 530 -1.41 0.36 25.02
C GLN A 530 -2.11 -0.42 23.90
N ILE A 531 -1.43 -1.39 23.29
CA ILE A 531 -2.03 -2.28 22.28
C ILE A 531 -3.19 -3.08 22.88
N ASN A 532 -3.00 -3.68 24.06
CA ASN A 532 -4.05 -4.45 24.71
C ASN A 532 -5.26 -3.57 25.05
N ASN A 533 -5.03 -2.38 25.63
CA ASN A 533 -6.10 -1.44 25.95
C ASN A 533 -6.92 -1.06 24.71
N TYR A 534 -6.27 -0.82 23.57
CA TYR A 534 -6.95 -0.49 22.32
C TYR A 534 -7.79 -1.67 21.78
N ILE A 535 -7.22 -2.88 21.78
CA ILE A 535 -7.92 -4.08 21.27
C ILE A 535 -9.12 -4.45 22.16
N THR A 536 -9.05 -4.23 23.48
CA THR A 536 -10.17 -4.50 24.39
C THR A 536 -11.40 -3.62 24.14
N CYS A 537 -11.29 -2.56 23.35
CA CYS A 537 -12.45 -1.73 22.98
C CYS A 537 -13.35 -2.36 21.90
N PHE A 538 -12.90 -3.43 21.24
CA PHE A 538 -13.67 -4.13 20.21
C PHE A 538 -14.33 -5.38 20.81
N VAL A 539 -15.61 -5.59 20.49
CA VAL A 539 -16.45 -6.65 21.08
C VAL A 539 -16.97 -7.58 19.99
N PRO A 540 -17.11 -8.90 20.24
CA PRO A 540 -17.78 -9.81 19.31
C PRO A 540 -19.18 -9.32 18.94
N GLY A 541 -19.56 -9.42 17.66
CA GLY A 541 -20.79 -8.83 17.13
C GLY A 541 -20.71 -7.35 16.71
N ASP A 542 -19.54 -6.71 16.79
CA ASP A 542 -19.32 -5.37 16.24
C ASP A 542 -19.57 -5.33 14.71
N PRO A 543 -19.96 -4.16 14.15
CA PRO A 543 -20.13 -3.99 12.71
C PRO A 543 -18.80 -4.16 11.96
N LYS A 544 -18.88 -4.62 10.71
CA LYS A 544 -17.73 -4.88 9.81
C LYS A 544 -16.65 -3.80 9.85
N THR A 545 -17.04 -2.52 9.82
CA THR A 545 -16.10 -1.39 9.81
C THR A 545 -15.19 -1.37 11.04
N LEU A 546 -15.68 -1.78 12.23
CA LEU A 546 -14.84 -1.87 13.42
C LEU A 546 -13.89 -3.06 13.35
N TYR A 547 -14.30 -4.17 12.73
CA TYR A 547 -13.38 -5.27 12.41
C TYR A 547 -12.28 -4.85 11.42
N GLU A 548 -12.61 -4.04 10.40
CA GLU A 548 -11.60 -3.44 9.51
C GLU A 548 -10.60 -2.59 10.30
N PHE A 549 -11.06 -1.74 11.22
CA PHE A 549 -10.18 -0.93 12.05
C PHE A 549 -9.28 -1.79 12.96
N LYS A 550 -9.85 -2.80 13.63
CA LYS A 550 -9.12 -3.73 14.49
C LYS A 550 -8.01 -4.45 13.74
N PHE A 551 -8.33 -5.05 12.60
CA PHE A 551 -7.36 -5.82 11.81
C PHE A 551 -6.35 -4.93 11.08
N GLU A 552 -6.73 -3.72 10.67
CA GLU A 552 -5.80 -2.73 10.13
C GLU A 552 -4.77 -2.29 11.19
N PHE A 553 -5.23 -2.03 12.42
CA PHE A 553 -4.35 -1.70 13.54
C PHE A 553 -3.34 -2.82 13.81
N LEU A 554 -3.84 -4.07 13.92
CA LEU A 554 -2.99 -5.25 14.12
C LEU A 554 -2.01 -5.46 12.97
N ARG A 555 -2.44 -5.24 11.71
CA ARG A 555 -1.59 -5.32 10.52
C ARG A 555 -0.42 -4.35 10.64
N VAL A 556 -0.66 -3.08 10.96
CA VAL A 556 0.40 -2.07 11.07
C VAL A 556 1.38 -2.38 12.20
N VAL A 557 0.88 -2.75 13.38
CA VAL A 557 1.70 -3.07 14.56
C VAL A 557 2.53 -4.35 14.35
N CYS A 558 1.94 -5.40 13.79
CA CYS A 558 2.66 -6.65 13.48
C CYS A 558 3.60 -6.52 12.27
N ASN A 559 3.44 -5.46 11.47
CA ASN A 559 4.36 -5.08 10.40
C ASN A 559 5.61 -4.33 10.93
N HIS A 560 5.93 -4.43 12.22
CA HIS A 560 7.19 -3.93 12.78
C HIS A 560 8.40 -4.69 12.22
N GLU A 561 9.54 -4.02 12.07
CA GLU A 561 10.78 -4.65 11.58
C GLU A 561 11.27 -5.72 12.57
N HIS A 562 11.32 -5.42 13.86
CA HIS A 562 11.71 -6.38 14.89
C HIS A 562 10.55 -7.26 15.40
N TYR A 563 9.57 -7.60 14.54
CA TYR A 563 8.43 -8.42 14.94
C TYR A 563 8.86 -9.74 15.61
N ILE A 564 9.83 -10.46 15.02
CA ILE A 564 10.28 -11.74 15.55
C ILE A 564 10.90 -11.58 16.95
N PRO A 565 11.90 -10.69 17.17
CA PRO A 565 12.45 -10.43 18.51
C PRO A 565 11.43 -9.99 19.55
N LEU A 566 10.39 -9.26 19.16
CA LEU A 566 9.33 -8.79 20.07
C LEU A 566 8.45 -9.94 20.57
N ASN A 567 8.39 -11.05 19.85
CA ASN A 567 7.62 -12.24 20.21
C ASN A 567 8.45 -13.33 20.89
N LEU A 568 9.73 -13.10 21.17
CA LEU A 568 10.54 -14.07 21.93
C LEU A 568 10.14 -14.05 23.41
N PRO A 569 10.02 -15.22 24.07
CA PRO A 569 9.62 -15.32 25.46
C PRO A 569 10.61 -14.55 26.35
N MET A 570 10.09 -13.60 27.11
CA MET A 570 10.90 -12.81 28.03
C MET A 570 11.31 -13.65 29.25
N PRO A 571 12.53 -13.47 29.77
CA PRO A 571 12.93 -14.05 31.05
C PRO A 571 12.27 -13.25 32.20
N PHE A 572 10.97 -13.45 32.43
CA PHE A 572 10.31 -13.02 33.66
C PHE A 572 10.13 -14.23 34.59
N GLY A 573 10.86 -14.23 35.70
CA GLY A 573 10.75 -15.24 36.76
C GLY A 573 12.12 -15.74 37.24
N LYS A 574 12.45 -15.46 38.51
CA LYS A 574 13.63 -15.99 39.21
C LYS A 574 13.60 -17.53 39.13
N GLY A 575 14.55 -18.13 38.39
CA GLY A 575 14.76 -19.58 38.38
C GLY A 575 15.19 -20.22 37.05
N ARG A 576 15.03 -19.56 35.89
CA ARG A 576 15.43 -20.13 34.57
C ARG A 576 16.62 -19.43 33.91
N ILE A 577 17.52 -18.83 34.69
CA ILE A 577 18.59 -17.95 34.19
C ILE A 577 19.82 -18.72 33.65
N GLN A 578 19.96 -20.03 33.86
CA GLN A 578 21.10 -20.79 33.29
C GLN A 578 20.92 -21.28 31.84
N ARG A 579 19.71 -21.23 31.26
CA ARG A 579 19.46 -21.83 29.93
C ARG A 579 19.70 -20.91 28.74
N PHE A 580 19.76 -19.58 28.95
CA PHE A 580 19.94 -18.61 27.86
C PHE A 580 21.40 -18.33 27.51
N GLN A 581 22.34 -18.52 28.44
CA GLN A 581 23.77 -18.29 28.17
C GLN A 581 24.37 -19.35 27.24
N ALA A 582 23.73 -20.53 27.13
CA ALA A 582 24.03 -21.55 26.12
C ALA A 582 23.46 -21.24 24.72
N PHE A 583 22.49 -20.31 24.60
CA PHE A 583 21.81 -20.01 23.33
C PHE A 583 22.58 -19.00 22.45
N LEU A 584 23.56 -18.29 23.03
CA LEU A 584 24.39 -17.31 22.32
C LEU A 584 25.89 -17.66 22.27
N CYS A 585 26.39 -18.61 23.07
CA CYS A 585 27.82 -18.97 23.12
C CYS A 585 28.05 -20.50 23.13
N HIS A 586 28.13 -21.14 21.97
CA HIS A 586 29.24 -22.04 21.59
C HIS A 586 29.05 -22.66 20.20
N ILE A 587 29.86 -22.17 19.25
CA ILE A 587 30.45 -23.00 18.21
C ILE A 587 31.40 -23.97 18.93
N LYS A 588 30.99 -25.22 19.10
CA LYS A 588 31.85 -26.42 18.97
C LYS A 588 31.03 -27.66 19.25
N GLU A 589 31.17 -28.61 18.33
CA GLU A 589 30.69 -29.98 18.41
C GLU A 589 31.00 -30.58 19.79
N THR A 590 29.98 -31.14 20.46
CA THR A 590 30.04 -32.44 21.13
C THR A 590 28.68 -32.80 21.73
N HIS A 591 28.36 -34.08 21.63
CA HIS A 591 27.17 -34.74 22.17
C HIS A 591 26.87 -34.38 23.64
N ALA A 592 25.73 -33.75 23.90
CA ALA A 592 25.12 -33.73 25.22
C ALA A 592 23.58 -33.76 25.15
N ARG A 593 23.00 -34.63 25.98
CA ARG A 593 21.60 -35.10 26.10
C ARG A 593 20.49 -34.05 25.91
N ARG A 594 19.44 -34.53 25.21
CA ARG A 594 18.02 -34.13 25.27
C ARG A 594 17.64 -33.59 26.67
N VAL A 595 17.29 -32.31 26.74
CA VAL A 595 16.47 -31.75 27.81
C VAL A 595 15.18 -31.29 27.15
N ASP A 596 14.08 -31.96 27.49
CA ASP A 596 12.73 -31.72 26.99
C ASP A 596 12.35 -30.22 27.09
N LEU A 597 12.33 -29.53 25.95
CA LEU A 597 11.39 -28.44 25.76
C LEU A 597 10.02 -29.08 25.45
N GLN A 598 9.27 -29.44 26.49
CA GLN A 598 7.81 -29.49 26.37
C GLN A 598 7.33 -28.05 26.12
N LEU A 599 7.38 -27.61 24.86
CA LEU A 599 6.49 -26.55 24.42
C LEU A 599 5.08 -27.13 24.47
N ASP A 600 4.25 -26.60 25.37
CA ASP A 600 2.82 -26.86 25.32
C ASP A 600 2.27 -26.14 24.08
N TYR A 601 2.01 -26.93 23.04
CA TYR A 601 1.64 -26.47 21.70
C TYR A 601 0.16 -26.07 21.60
N SER A 602 -0.38 -25.41 22.63
CA SER A 602 -1.75 -24.89 22.65
C SER A 602 -1.76 -23.37 22.84
N LEU A 603 -2.69 -22.66 22.19
CA LEU A 603 -2.94 -21.22 22.36
C LEU A 603 -3.52 -20.95 23.77
N THR A 604 -2.71 -21.17 24.80
CA THR A 604 -3.03 -20.88 26.19
C THR A 604 -2.81 -19.40 26.49
N ASP A 605 -3.38 -18.95 27.61
CA ASP A 605 -3.06 -17.62 28.15
C ASP A 605 -1.56 -17.49 28.42
N ASP A 606 -0.87 -18.58 28.79
CA ASP A 606 0.58 -18.59 28.97
C ASP A 606 1.34 -18.42 27.65
N PHE A 607 0.87 -19.04 26.56
CA PHE A 607 1.43 -18.80 25.23
C PHE A 607 1.26 -17.33 24.81
N CYS A 608 0.05 -16.76 24.98
CA CYS A 608 -0.21 -15.36 24.65
C CYS A 608 0.58 -14.38 25.54
N ARG A 609 0.88 -14.75 26.78
CA ARG A 609 1.76 -13.96 27.67
C ARG A 609 3.22 -14.01 27.23
N ASN A 610 3.68 -15.16 26.75
CA ASN A 610 5.06 -15.37 26.32
C ASN A 610 5.33 -14.81 24.91
N HIS A 611 4.34 -14.87 24.02
CA HIS A 611 4.42 -14.47 22.62
C HIS A 611 3.33 -13.43 22.30
N PHE A 612 3.44 -12.24 22.88
CA PHE A 612 2.33 -11.27 22.94
C PHE A 612 1.71 -10.88 21.60
N LEU A 613 2.48 -10.41 20.61
CA LEU A 613 1.90 -9.89 19.35
C LEU A 613 1.34 -11.01 18.46
N VAL A 614 2.07 -12.12 18.34
CA VAL A 614 1.63 -13.33 17.61
C VAL A 614 0.40 -13.93 18.29
N GLY A 615 0.46 -14.13 19.61
CA GLY A 615 -0.64 -14.69 20.40
C GLY A 615 -1.90 -13.82 20.32
N LEU A 616 -1.76 -12.49 20.42
CA LEU A 616 -2.86 -11.55 20.25
C LEU A 616 -3.46 -11.62 18.84
N LEU A 617 -2.64 -11.58 17.79
CA LEU A 617 -3.11 -11.68 16.40
C LEU A 617 -3.88 -12.98 16.18
N LEU A 618 -3.33 -14.12 16.61
CA LEU A 618 -3.95 -15.43 16.43
C LEU A 618 -5.24 -15.55 17.22
N ARG A 619 -5.30 -15.02 18.45
CA ARG A 619 -6.53 -14.99 19.25
C ARG A 619 -7.64 -14.21 18.55
N GLU A 620 -7.32 -13.03 18.00
CA GLU A 620 -8.29 -12.21 17.28
C GLU A 620 -8.73 -12.83 15.94
N VAL A 621 -7.82 -13.48 15.21
CA VAL A 621 -8.16 -14.23 13.99
C VAL A 621 -9.07 -15.42 14.33
N CYS A 622 -8.78 -16.19 15.39
CA CYS A 622 -9.63 -17.30 15.83
C CYS A 622 -11.04 -16.84 16.22
N GLY A 623 -11.17 -15.69 16.89
CA GLY A 623 -12.46 -15.08 17.18
C GLY A 623 -13.19 -14.66 15.90
N ALA A 624 -12.50 -13.99 14.97
CA ALA A 624 -13.07 -13.52 13.72
C ALA A 624 -13.52 -14.64 12.77
N LEU A 625 -12.89 -15.83 12.84
CA LEU A 625 -13.32 -17.00 12.06
C LEU A 625 -14.73 -17.51 12.43
N GLN A 626 -15.26 -17.10 13.59
CA GLN A 626 -16.61 -17.44 14.03
C GLN A 626 -17.67 -16.41 13.57
N GLU A 627 -17.25 -15.34 12.89
CA GLU A 627 -18.10 -14.24 12.45
C GLU A 627 -18.54 -14.41 10.97
N PHE A 628 -19.30 -13.43 10.46
CA PHE A 628 -19.77 -13.37 9.07
C PHE A 628 -18.63 -13.41 8.03
N GLY A 629 -18.93 -13.89 6.82
CA GLY A 629 -17.93 -14.15 5.76
C GLY A 629 -16.99 -12.97 5.46
N GLU A 630 -17.50 -11.75 5.39
CA GLU A 630 -16.65 -10.59 5.10
C GLU A 630 -15.62 -10.31 6.20
N VAL A 631 -15.96 -10.54 7.47
CA VAL A 631 -15.04 -10.37 8.62
C VAL A 631 -13.97 -11.45 8.60
N ARG A 632 -14.35 -12.69 8.27
CA ARG A 632 -13.40 -13.80 8.11
C ARG A 632 -12.38 -13.51 6.99
N GLN A 633 -12.84 -13.02 5.84
CA GLN A 633 -11.97 -12.64 4.73
C GLN A 633 -10.92 -11.60 5.15
N ILE A 634 -11.31 -10.55 5.87
CA ILE A 634 -10.39 -9.52 6.38
C ILE A 634 -9.33 -10.14 7.28
N ALA A 635 -9.74 -10.96 8.25
CA ALA A 635 -8.84 -11.60 9.21
C ALA A 635 -7.82 -12.54 8.52
N ILE A 636 -8.31 -13.38 7.59
CA ILE A 636 -7.48 -14.31 6.81
C ILE A 636 -6.48 -13.55 5.93
N GLN A 637 -6.93 -12.47 5.28
CA GLN A 637 -6.08 -11.65 4.40
C GLN A 637 -4.96 -10.94 5.18
N VAL A 638 -5.26 -10.41 6.37
CA VAL A 638 -4.25 -9.79 7.24
C VAL A 638 -3.22 -10.81 7.73
N LEU A 639 -3.68 -11.99 8.17
CA LEU A 639 -2.79 -13.09 8.58
C LEU A 639 -1.86 -13.49 7.43
N LYS A 640 -2.43 -13.76 6.24
CA LYS A 640 -1.67 -14.12 5.03
C LYS A 640 -0.64 -13.05 4.67
N SER A 641 -1.03 -11.78 4.67
CA SER A 641 -0.15 -10.67 4.29
C SER A 641 1.03 -10.52 5.26
N LEU A 642 0.79 -10.67 6.56
CA LEU A 642 1.84 -10.63 7.59
C LEU A 642 2.79 -11.83 7.48
N MET A 643 2.25 -13.04 7.27
CA MET A 643 3.06 -14.25 7.08
C MET A 643 3.99 -14.10 5.87
N ILE A 644 3.47 -13.63 4.74
CA ILE A 644 4.26 -13.35 3.53
C ILE A 644 5.38 -12.37 3.89
N LYS A 645 5.05 -11.23 4.49
CA LYS A 645 6.03 -10.20 4.84
C LYS A 645 7.15 -10.72 5.74
N HIS A 646 6.84 -11.53 6.75
CA HIS A 646 7.86 -12.08 7.67
C HIS A 646 8.69 -13.20 7.03
N THR A 647 8.09 -13.97 6.12
CA THR A 647 8.80 -15.01 5.36
C THR A 647 9.90 -14.44 4.48
N PHE A 648 9.62 -13.31 3.84
CA PHE A 648 10.52 -12.64 2.91
C PHE A 648 11.41 -11.59 3.59
N ASP A 649 11.56 -11.65 4.92
CA ASP A 649 12.49 -10.79 5.63
C ASP A 649 13.92 -11.32 5.45
N ASP A 650 14.74 -10.58 4.70
CA ASP A 650 16.12 -10.96 4.35
C ASP A 650 16.99 -11.26 5.58
N ARG A 651 16.66 -10.69 6.75
CA ARG A 651 17.38 -10.95 8.01
C ARG A 651 17.24 -12.38 8.52
N TYR A 652 16.23 -13.12 8.04
CA TYR A 652 15.87 -14.47 8.50
C TYR A 652 15.85 -15.52 7.37
N ALA A 653 16.61 -15.29 6.28
CA ALA A 653 16.59 -16.14 5.09
C ALA A 653 17.14 -17.57 5.30
N SER A 654 17.85 -17.86 6.39
CA SER A 654 18.41 -19.19 6.61
C SER A 654 17.35 -20.22 7.02
N LYS A 655 17.47 -21.46 6.53
CA LYS A 655 16.50 -22.55 6.80
C LYS A 655 16.27 -22.80 8.30
N SER A 656 17.29 -22.65 9.13
CA SER A 656 17.19 -22.82 10.60
C SER A 656 16.53 -21.62 11.31
N GLN A 657 16.59 -20.42 10.74
CA GLN A 657 15.85 -19.25 11.23
C GLN A 657 14.39 -19.29 10.79
N GLN A 658 14.13 -19.70 9.55
CA GLN A 658 12.77 -19.93 9.05
C GLN A 658 12.05 -21.03 9.84
N ALA A 659 12.75 -22.11 10.21
CA ALA A 659 12.24 -23.14 11.11
C ALA A 659 11.78 -22.59 12.45
N ARG A 660 12.63 -21.80 13.10
CA ARG A 660 12.29 -21.14 14.39
C ARG A 660 11.15 -20.13 14.25
N MET A 661 11.06 -19.45 13.11
CA MET A 661 9.96 -18.54 12.81
C MET A 661 8.64 -19.29 12.58
N GLY A 662 8.64 -20.42 11.87
CA GLY A 662 7.48 -21.29 11.71
C GLY A 662 6.99 -21.85 13.04
N GLU A 663 7.92 -22.29 13.89
CA GLU A 663 7.65 -22.80 15.24
C GLU A 663 7.05 -21.72 16.16
N MET A 664 7.55 -20.49 16.08
CA MET A 664 7.05 -19.36 16.88
C MET A 664 5.72 -18.80 16.35
N ASN A 665 5.50 -18.83 15.04
CA ASN A 665 4.35 -18.16 14.45
C ASN A 665 3.07 -19.01 14.45
N ILE A 666 3.09 -20.36 14.34
CA ILE A 666 1.84 -21.04 13.88
C ILE A 666 1.57 -22.46 14.43
N LEU A 667 2.46 -23.14 15.16
CA LEU A 667 2.12 -24.49 15.67
C LEU A 667 1.01 -24.48 16.76
N PRO A 668 0.98 -23.52 17.73
CA PRO A 668 0.03 -23.62 18.85
C PRO A 668 -1.41 -23.20 18.58
N ALA A 669 -1.64 -22.33 17.60
CA ALA A 669 -2.97 -21.79 17.30
C ALA A 669 -3.72 -22.56 16.22
N PHE A 670 -3.02 -23.10 15.22
CA PHE A 670 -3.68 -23.73 14.06
C PHE A 670 -4.18 -25.15 14.39
N LEU A 671 -3.54 -25.86 15.31
CA LEU A 671 -3.77 -27.30 15.50
C LEU A 671 -4.52 -27.70 16.76
N GLN A 672 -4.57 -26.89 17.83
CA GLN A 672 -4.96 -27.45 19.14
C GLN A 672 -6.12 -26.83 19.91
N GLN A 673 -6.70 -25.69 19.53
CA GLN A 673 -7.73 -25.07 20.40
C GLN A 673 -9.19 -25.32 20.04
N HIS A 674 -9.53 -25.97 18.92
CA HIS A 674 -10.85 -26.64 18.78
C HIS A 674 -10.79 -27.80 17.76
N PRO A 675 -10.52 -29.05 18.19
CA PRO A 675 -10.49 -30.23 17.30
C PRO A 675 -11.83 -30.53 16.63
N LYS A 676 -12.93 -29.90 17.06
CA LYS A 676 -14.28 -30.15 16.54
C LYS A 676 -14.83 -29.09 15.59
N ASN A 677 -14.13 -27.95 15.42
CA ASN A 677 -14.65 -26.86 14.62
C ASN A 677 -13.75 -26.49 13.44
N LEU A 678 -12.46 -26.15 13.48
CA LEU A 678 -11.82 -25.69 12.22
C LEU A 678 -11.49 -26.82 11.23
N LEU A 679 -10.87 -27.91 11.70
CA LEU A 679 -10.59 -29.10 10.87
C LEU A 679 -11.89 -29.79 10.46
N VAL A 680 -12.90 -29.77 11.33
CA VAL A 680 -14.27 -30.25 11.08
C VAL A 680 -15.09 -29.27 10.23
N ILE A 681 -14.90 -27.96 10.30
CA ILE A 681 -15.59 -26.95 9.45
C ILE A 681 -14.98 -27.06 8.06
N LEU A 682 -13.65 -27.18 7.96
CA LEU A 682 -12.97 -27.47 6.69
C LEU A 682 -13.44 -28.84 6.16
N THR A 683 -13.38 -29.94 6.91
CA THR A 683 -13.85 -31.24 6.40
C THR A 683 -15.38 -31.30 6.17
N THR A 684 -16.22 -30.67 7.00
CA THR A 684 -17.70 -30.69 6.91
C THR A 684 -18.24 -29.72 5.85
N ALA A 685 -17.64 -28.53 5.68
CA ALA A 685 -17.96 -27.63 4.58
C ALA A 685 -17.57 -28.27 3.24
N PHE A 686 -16.43 -28.97 3.18
CA PHE A 686 -16.00 -29.71 1.99
C PHE A 686 -16.87 -30.94 1.69
N ILE A 687 -17.24 -31.76 2.70
CA ILE A 687 -18.15 -32.90 2.51
C ILE A 687 -19.52 -32.41 2.02
N LYS A 688 -20.04 -31.28 2.53
CA LYS A 688 -21.28 -30.65 2.05
C LYS A 688 -21.15 -30.04 0.65
N MET A 689 -19.98 -29.55 0.24
CA MET A 689 -19.76 -29.03 -1.11
C MET A 689 -19.74 -30.16 -2.14
N TYR A 690 -19.11 -31.29 -1.82
CA TYR A 690 -19.07 -32.50 -2.67
C TYR A 690 -20.45 -33.17 -2.82
N LEU A 691 -21.28 -33.16 -1.76
CA LEU A 691 -22.65 -33.67 -1.79
C LEU A 691 -23.66 -32.68 -2.41
N GLY A 692 -23.45 -31.37 -2.23
CA GLY A 692 -24.33 -30.31 -2.77
C GLY A 692 -24.27 -30.19 -4.30
N SER A 693 -23.11 -30.44 -4.92
CA SER A 693 -22.97 -30.48 -6.39
C SER A 693 -23.66 -31.68 -7.04
N SER A 694 -24.11 -32.66 -6.26
CA SER A 694 -24.77 -33.87 -6.78
C SER A 694 -26.30 -33.80 -6.74
N GLN A 695 -26.89 -32.73 -6.19
CA GLN A 695 -28.34 -32.65 -5.97
C GLN A 695 -29.08 -31.61 -6.83
N GLU A 696 -28.37 -30.77 -7.60
CA GLU A 696 -28.98 -29.73 -8.46
C GLU A 696 -28.97 -30.03 -9.98
N LEU A 697 -28.71 -31.27 -10.40
CA LEU A 697 -28.65 -31.66 -11.82
C LEU A 697 -29.64 -32.79 -12.20
N VAL A 698 -30.85 -32.77 -11.62
CA VAL A 698 -31.94 -33.67 -12.02
C VAL A 698 -33.04 -32.88 -12.74
N SER A 699 -32.75 -32.43 -13.96
CA SER A 699 -33.76 -32.02 -14.93
C SER A 699 -33.16 -31.72 -16.32
N ASP A 700 -32.38 -32.65 -16.89
CA ASP A 700 -32.21 -32.66 -18.34
C ASP A 700 -31.91 -34.07 -18.89
N GLU A 701 -32.73 -34.53 -19.82
CA GLU A 701 -32.85 -35.95 -20.21
C GLU A 701 -31.85 -36.39 -21.31
N ARG A 702 -30.75 -35.65 -21.54
CA ARG A 702 -29.84 -35.90 -22.70
C ARG A 702 -28.39 -36.23 -22.37
N ILE A 703 -28.08 -36.79 -21.20
CA ILE A 703 -26.73 -37.29 -20.90
C ILE A 703 -26.79 -38.68 -20.24
N LYS A 704 -27.12 -39.72 -21.01
CA LYS A 704 -27.18 -41.12 -20.50
C LYS A 704 -25.92 -41.98 -20.71
N ASN A 705 -24.82 -41.46 -21.27
CA ASN A 705 -23.67 -42.31 -21.65
C ASN A 705 -22.36 -42.19 -20.83
N TYR A 706 -22.30 -41.45 -19.72
CA TYR A 706 -21.04 -41.30 -18.95
C TYR A 706 -21.09 -41.47 -17.43
N GLN A 707 -22.21 -41.92 -16.83
CA GLN A 707 -22.33 -41.99 -15.35
C GLN A 707 -22.39 -43.39 -14.72
N ARG A 708 -22.29 -44.50 -15.48
CA ARG A 708 -22.60 -45.84 -14.92
C ARG A 708 -21.42 -46.71 -14.46
N LEU A 709 -20.21 -46.17 -14.31
CA LEU A 709 -19.00 -46.95 -13.97
C LEU A 709 -18.37 -46.62 -12.60
N ARG A 710 -19.13 -46.02 -11.65
CA ARG A 710 -18.68 -45.75 -10.28
C ARG A 710 -19.08 -46.79 -9.22
N LEU A 711 -19.62 -47.94 -9.62
CA LEU A 711 -20.12 -48.95 -8.68
C LEU A 711 -19.05 -49.99 -8.30
N SER A 712 -18.18 -49.62 -7.35
CA SER A 712 -17.59 -50.58 -6.39
C SER A 712 -17.04 -49.95 -5.10
N VAL A 713 -17.20 -48.63 -4.89
CA VAL A 713 -16.73 -47.93 -3.67
C VAL A 713 -17.90 -47.46 -2.78
N ASP A 714 -19.14 -47.46 -3.29
CA ASP A 714 -20.32 -46.97 -2.56
C ASP A 714 -20.80 -47.86 -1.40
N VAL A 715 -20.37 -49.12 -1.33
CA VAL A 715 -20.81 -50.03 -0.26
C VAL A 715 -20.15 -49.67 1.08
N SER A 716 -18.95 -49.07 1.10
CA SER A 716 -18.30 -48.68 2.36
C SER A 716 -18.73 -47.31 2.90
N VAL A 717 -19.25 -46.43 2.04
CA VAL A 717 -19.67 -45.07 2.45
C VAL A 717 -21.05 -45.10 3.09
N ASN A 718 -21.98 -45.91 2.58
CA ASN A 718 -23.30 -46.08 3.20
C ASN A 718 -23.23 -46.84 4.54
N ASP A 719 -22.36 -47.83 4.67
CA ASP A 719 -22.15 -48.55 5.94
C ASP A 719 -21.42 -47.67 6.98
N PHE A 720 -20.55 -46.76 6.53
CA PHE A 720 -19.94 -45.71 7.37
C PHE A 720 -20.94 -44.64 7.81
N ILE A 721 -21.89 -44.25 6.96
CA ILE A 721 -22.99 -43.30 7.28
C ILE A 721 -23.97 -43.92 8.30
N ILE A 722 -24.29 -45.20 8.18
CA ILE A 722 -25.16 -45.91 9.15
C ILE A 722 -24.44 -46.06 10.50
N ARG A 723 -23.14 -46.36 10.51
CA ARG A 723 -22.33 -46.39 11.76
C ARG A 723 -22.13 -45.01 12.39
N MET A 724 -21.97 -43.94 11.61
CA MET A 724 -21.86 -42.56 12.14
C MET A 724 -23.18 -42.01 12.70
N LYS A 725 -24.34 -42.35 12.07
CA LYS A 725 -25.66 -42.06 12.64
C LYS A 725 -25.89 -42.80 13.97
N PHE A 726 -25.35 -44.00 14.12
CA PHE A 726 -25.45 -44.80 15.35
C PHE A 726 -24.50 -44.30 16.46
N ILE A 727 -23.29 -43.84 16.11
CA ILE A 727 -22.31 -43.29 17.07
C ILE A 727 -22.75 -41.92 17.62
N LEU A 728 -23.47 -41.10 16.83
CA LEU A 728 -24.01 -39.81 17.30
C LEU A 728 -25.13 -39.96 18.35
N CYS A 729 -25.78 -41.12 18.44
CA CYS A 729 -26.82 -41.41 19.44
C CYS A 729 -26.31 -42.14 20.70
N VAL A 730 -25.07 -42.61 20.75
CA VAL A 730 -24.57 -43.49 21.84
C VAL A 730 -23.35 -42.92 22.60
N ALA A 731 -22.78 -41.79 22.21
CA ALA A 731 -21.63 -41.18 22.92
C ALA A 731 -22.03 -40.13 23.97
N SER A 732 -22.76 -40.56 24.98
CA SER A 732 -22.68 -40.09 26.38
C SER A 732 -23.12 -41.30 27.19
N PRO A 733 -22.32 -41.88 28.11
CA PRO A 733 -22.01 -41.28 29.42
C PRO A 733 -20.59 -41.69 29.96
N HIS A 734 -20.07 -41.22 31.10
CA HIS A 734 -20.37 -41.72 32.45
C HIS A 734 -19.65 -40.93 33.56
N THR A 735 -20.37 -40.73 34.68
CA THR A 735 -19.84 -40.97 36.03
C THR A 735 -20.78 -41.94 36.75
N SER A 736 -20.31 -43.18 36.92
CA SER A 736 -20.59 -44.23 37.93
C SER A 736 -21.99 -44.50 38.55
N THR A 737 -22.38 -45.77 38.43
CA THR A 737 -23.47 -46.65 38.96
C THR A 737 -23.55 -46.83 40.49
N PRO A 738 -24.42 -47.69 41.13
CA PRO A 738 -25.52 -48.58 40.67
C PRO A 738 -26.84 -48.52 41.51
N ASN A 739 -27.98 -49.06 41.01
CA ASN A 739 -28.78 -50.17 41.59
C ASN A 739 -30.21 -50.33 41.01
N ILE A 740 -30.64 -51.59 41.08
CA ILE A 740 -31.88 -52.26 40.65
C ILE A 740 -33.21 -51.64 41.12
N GLY A 741 -34.27 -51.71 40.29
CA GLY A 741 -35.66 -51.73 40.78
C GLY A 741 -36.78 -51.12 39.90
N SER A 742 -37.21 -51.86 38.87
CA SER A 742 -38.61 -52.13 38.43
C SER A 742 -39.80 -51.17 38.70
N VAL A 743 -40.70 -51.12 37.69
CA VAL A 743 -42.19 -50.96 37.72
C VAL A 743 -42.84 -49.61 37.31
N ARG A 744 -43.33 -49.61 36.05
CA ARG A 744 -44.68 -49.29 35.50
C ARG A 744 -45.52 -48.07 35.95
N HIS A 745 -46.10 -47.43 34.91
CA HIS A 745 -47.45 -46.80 34.80
C HIS A 745 -47.76 -45.62 35.75
N ALA A 746 -48.64 -44.64 35.49
CA ALA A 746 -49.44 -44.14 34.38
C ALA A 746 -50.05 -42.80 34.87
N ASP A 747 -50.44 -41.93 33.94
CA ASP A 747 -51.47 -40.88 34.01
C ASP A 747 -51.62 -39.87 35.17
N SER A 748 -51.97 -38.66 34.72
CA SER A 748 -53.08 -37.81 35.20
C SER A 748 -52.78 -36.51 35.95
N ARG A 749 -53.22 -35.42 35.28
CA ARG A 749 -54.24 -34.43 35.70
C ARG A 749 -54.00 -33.51 36.90
N GLY A 750 -54.28 -32.22 36.61
CA GLY A 750 -54.88 -31.25 37.54
C GLY A 750 -53.85 -30.48 38.37
N SER A 751 -54.04 -29.23 38.76
CA SER A 751 -55.22 -28.36 38.69
C SER A 751 -54.79 -26.96 39.15
N LEU A 752 -55.39 -25.92 38.52
CA LEU A 752 -56.03 -24.72 39.11
C LEU A 752 -55.22 -23.83 40.07
N VAL A 753 -55.35 -22.50 40.10
CA VAL A 753 -56.54 -21.63 40.27
C VAL A 753 -56.09 -20.21 39.80
N SER A 754 -56.73 -19.55 38.82
CA SER A 754 -57.81 -18.51 38.92
C SER A 754 -57.45 -17.34 39.86
N THR A 755 -57.73 -16.05 39.66
CA THR A 755 -58.74 -15.21 38.99
C THR A 755 -58.04 -13.82 38.76
N ASP A 756 -58.50 -12.81 38.01
CA ASP A 756 -59.85 -12.34 37.74
C ASP A 756 -59.86 -11.33 36.56
N SER A 757 -61.05 -11.25 35.96
CA SER A 757 -61.69 -10.35 34.99
C SER A 757 -61.13 -8.93 34.70
N GLY A 758 -61.45 -8.30 33.55
CA GLY A 758 -62.36 -8.71 32.48
C GLY A 758 -62.58 -7.68 31.37
N ASN A 759 -63.44 -8.12 30.43
CA ASN A 759 -64.22 -7.39 29.40
C ASN A 759 -63.48 -6.66 28.28
N SER A 760 -63.90 -6.67 27.01
CA SER A 760 -64.74 -7.50 26.13
C SER A 760 -64.82 -6.71 24.80
N ILE A 761 -64.42 -7.33 23.66
CA ILE A 761 -65.10 -7.44 22.33
C ILE A 761 -66.07 -6.29 21.90
N PRO A 762 -66.23 -5.89 20.59
CA PRO A 762 -65.82 -6.54 19.32
C PRO A 762 -65.20 -5.65 18.21
N GLU A 763 -64.78 -6.37 17.17
CA GLU A 763 -64.37 -6.07 15.81
C GLU A 763 -65.17 -5.01 15.01
N LYS A 764 -64.46 -4.28 14.12
CA LYS A 764 -64.83 -4.09 12.69
C LYS A 764 -63.73 -3.43 11.82
N THR A 765 -63.33 -4.18 10.80
CA THR A 765 -63.02 -3.78 9.40
C THR A 765 -62.03 -2.65 9.06
N ASN A 766 -60.89 -3.11 8.51
CA ASN A 766 -60.37 -2.90 7.14
C ASN A 766 -59.52 -1.65 6.76
N GLU A 767 -58.36 -2.01 6.20
CA GLU A 767 -57.44 -1.32 5.26
C GLU A 767 -56.45 -0.22 5.68
N LYS A 768 -55.18 -0.61 5.46
CA LYS A 768 -54.03 0.11 4.87
C LYS A 768 -52.97 0.77 5.78
N THR A 769 -51.80 0.11 5.72
CA THR A 769 -50.42 0.66 5.62
C THR A 769 -49.89 1.56 6.73
N SER A 770 -48.89 1.07 7.47
CA SER A 770 -47.54 1.68 7.64
C SER A 770 -46.83 1.22 8.93
N SER A 771 -45.49 1.12 8.81
CA SER A 771 -44.44 1.45 9.80
C SER A 771 -44.41 0.87 11.23
N LEU A 772 -43.30 0.16 11.46
CA LEU A 772 -42.34 0.23 12.59
C LEU A 772 -42.75 -0.06 14.05
N ASP A 773 -41.76 -0.66 14.73
CA ASP A 773 -41.41 -0.54 16.15
C ASP A 773 -42.13 -1.43 17.18
N LYS A 774 -41.47 -2.50 17.66
CA LYS A 774 -40.47 -2.44 18.77
C LYS A 774 -40.11 -3.83 19.32
N THR A 775 -38.81 -4.03 19.50
CA THR A 775 -38.11 -4.54 20.69
C THR A 775 -38.64 -5.78 21.44
N GLN A 776 -37.78 -6.78 21.60
CA GLN A 776 -37.72 -7.57 22.83
C GLN A 776 -36.28 -7.67 23.35
N SER A 777 -36.13 -7.30 24.62
CA SER A 777 -34.94 -7.35 25.45
C SER A 777 -34.80 -8.69 26.18
N ALA A 778 -33.55 -9.02 26.47
CA ALA A 778 -33.03 -10.28 26.99
C ALA A 778 -33.44 -10.65 28.43
N SER A 779 -33.42 -11.96 28.72
CA SER A 779 -32.71 -12.54 29.87
C SER A 779 -32.40 -14.04 29.64
N ALA A 780 -31.41 -14.54 30.38
CA ALA A 780 -30.48 -15.61 30.02
C ALA A 780 -30.86 -17.02 30.50
N LEU A 781 -30.50 -18.06 29.72
CA LEU A 781 -29.71 -19.25 30.13
C LEU A 781 -29.60 -20.24 28.94
N GLY A 782 -28.38 -20.71 28.65
CA GLY A 782 -28.16 -22.01 27.99
C GLY A 782 -28.05 -22.03 26.46
N SER A 783 -26.90 -22.53 25.98
CA SER A 783 -26.57 -22.93 24.60
C SER A 783 -26.38 -21.82 23.56
N SER A 784 -25.14 -21.35 23.42
CA SER A 784 -24.68 -20.69 22.19
C SER A 784 -24.70 -21.71 21.05
N MET A 785 -25.76 -21.71 20.24
CA MET A 785 -25.73 -22.41 18.95
C MET A 785 -24.75 -21.68 18.02
N LEU A 786 -23.59 -22.31 17.82
CA LEU A 786 -22.56 -21.94 16.84
C LEU A 786 -23.18 -21.74 15.44
N ARG A 787 -23.22 -20.50 14.94
CA ARG A 787 -23.48 -20.22 13.52
C ARG A 787 -22.18 -20.35 12.73
N CYS A 788 -21.87 -21.56 12.24
CA CYS A 788 -20.85 -21.73 11.21
C CYS A 788 -21.51 -21.60 9.83
N ASP A 789 -21.49 -20.40 9.26
CA ASP A 789 -21.75 -20.24 7.83
C ASP A 789 -20.69 -20.99 7.02
N LYS A 790 -21.06 -21.51 5.84
CA LYS A 790 -20.13 -22.21 4.94
C LYS A 790 -18.98 -21.26 4.57
N LEU A 791 -17.73 -21.72 4.72
CA LEU A 791 -16.55 -21.01 4.22
C LEU A 791 -16.59 -20.96 2.68
N ASP A 792 -16.24 -19.82 2.11
CA ASP A 792 -16.15 -19.62 0.67
C ASP A 792 -14.84 -20.19 0.08
N ARG A 793 -14.82 -20.46 -1.24
CA ARG A 793 -13.67 -21.05 -1.96
C ARG A 793 -12.40 -20.24 -1.79
N GLU A 794 -12.48 -18.91 -1.80
CA GLU A 794 -11.31 -18.04 -1.63
C GLU A 794 -10.80 -18.00 -0.18
N GLU A 795 -11.71 -18.07 0.82
CA GLU A 795 -11.34 -18.17 2.24
C GLU A 795 -10.56 -19.47 2.49
N ILE A 796 -11.07 -20.57 1.95
CA ILE A 796 -10.46 -21.89 2.00
C ILE A 796 -9.07 -21.88 1.35
N LYS A 797 -8.96 -21.35 0.13
CA LYS A 797 -7.68 -21.25 -0.59
C LYS A 797 -6.63 -20.48 0.22
N ASN A 798 -7.00 -19.33 0.78
CA ASN A 798 -6.07 -18.50 1.55
C ASN A 798 -5.64 -19.16 2.87
N LEU A 799 -6.56 -19.83 3.58
CA LEU A 799 -6.24 -20.62 4.78
C LEU A 799 -5.32 -21.80 4.45
N LEU A 800 -5.56 -22.50 3.34
CA LEU A 800 -4.71 -23.60 2.89
C LEU A 800 -3.30 -23.12 2.52
N MET A 801 -3.18 -21.96 1.87
CA MET A 801 -1.87 -21.37 1.58
C MET A 801 -1.10 -21.02 2.86
N CYS A 802 -1.79 -20.47 3.86
CA CYS A 802 -1.19 -20.24 5.18
C CYS A 802 -0.74 -21.57 5.81
N PHE A 803 -1.59 -22.60 5.81
CA PHE A 803 -1.26 -23.93 6.35
C PHE A 803 -0.06 -24.59 5.65
N LEU A 804 0.00 -24.55 4.33
CA LEU A 804 1.11 -25.09 3.55
C LEU A 804 2.42 -24.36 3.83
N HIS A 805 2.35 -23.04 3.95
CA HIS A 805 3.53 -22.25 4.31
C HIS A 805 4.08 -22.66 5.69
N VAL A 806 3.19 -22.96 6.65
CA VAL A 806 3.59 -23.48 7.97
C VAL A 806 4.30 -24.82 7.80
N LEU A 807 3.67 -25.78 7.13
CA LEU A 807 4.25 -27.11 6.94
C LEU A 807 5.63 -27.06 6.27
N LYS A 808 5.79 -26.22 5.24
CA LYS A 808 7.07 -26.01 4.55
C LYS A 808 8.14 -25.40 5.46
N SER A 809 7.73 -24.53 6.39
CA SER A 809 8.66 -23.75 7.22
C SER A 809 9.06 -24.49 8.48
N MET A 810 8.32 -25.49 8.96
CA MET A 810 8.62 -26.20 10.21
C MET A 810 9.86 -27.10 10.14
N SER A 811 10.52 -27.32 11.28
CA SER A 811 11.59 -28.32 11.39
C SER A 811 11.03 -29.75 11.39
N GLU A 812 11.85 -30.71 10.91
CA GLU A 812 11.49 -32.13 10.93
C GLU A 812 11.19 -32.64 12.35
N ASP A 813 11.98 -32.21 13.34
CA ASP A 813 11.81 -32.57 14.76
C ASP A 813 10.48 -32.09 15.34
N ALA A 814 10.05 -30.89 14.97
CA ALA A 814 8.77 -30.33 15.41
C ALA A 814 7.58 -31.06 14.76
N LEU A 815 7.68 -31.41 13.46
CA LEU A 815 6.67 -32.24 12.79
C LEU A 815 6.59 -33.63 13.43
N PHE A 816 7.72 -34.27 13.75
CA PHE A 816 7.72 -35.54 14.47
C PHE A 816 7.07 -35.43 15.84
N THR A 817 7.35 -34.36 16.58
CA THR A 817 6.74 -34.13 17.89
C THR A 817 5.23 -33.96 17.78
N TYR A 818 4.75 -33.24 16.77
CA TYR A 818 3.32 -33.08 16.51
C TYR A 818 2.64 -34.42 16.18
N TRP A 819 3.17 -35.16 15.20
CA TRP A 819 2.59 -36.44 14.78
C TRP A 819 2.62 -37.50 15.88
N ASN A 820 3.63 -37.49 16.76
CA ASN A 820 3.69 -38.41 17.90
C ASN A 820 2.69 -38.06 19.01
N LYS A 821 2.25 -36.80 19.11
CA LYS A 821 1.21 -36.36 20.05
C LYS A 821 -0.21 -36.52 19.49
N ALA A 822 -0.36 -36.61 18.17
CA ALA A 822 -1.64 -36.71 17.49
C ALA A 822 -2.25 -38.12 17.62
N THR A 823 -3.57 -38.18 17.75
CA THR A 823 -4.36 -39.42 17.70
C THR A 823 -4.48 -39.94 16.26
N THR A 824 -4.79 -41.23 16.10
CA THR A 824 -4.98 -41.83 14.76
C THR A 824 -6.08 -41.13 13.96
N SER A 825 -7.14 -40.62 14.60
CA SER A 825 -8.18 -39.83 13.91
C SER A 825 -7.66 -38.49 13.41
N GLU A 826 -6.86 -37.78 14.21
CA GLU A 826 -6.28 -36.48 13.82
C GLU A 826 -5.27 -36.63 12.68
N LEU A 827 -4.52 -37.73 12.64
CA LEU A 827 -3.64 -38.06 11.51
C LEU A 827 -4.44 -38.35 10.23
N MET A 828 -5.58 -39.03 10.33
CA MET A 828 -6.45 -39.29 9.17
C MET A 828 -7.10 -38.00 8.65
N ASP A 829 -7.50 -37.09 9.53
CA ASP A 829 -8.03 -35.79 9.15
C ASP A 829 -6.94 -34.89 8.54
N PHE A 830 -5.72 -34.92 9.07
CA PHE A 830 -4.54 -34.25 8.49
C PHE A 830 -4.30 -34.69 7.04
N PHE A 831 -4.24 -36.00 6.78
CA PHE A 831 -4.04 -36.50 5.42
C PHE A 831 -5.25 -36.26 4.51
N THR A 832 -6.47 -36.18 5.05
CA THR A 832 -7.66 -35.78 4.30
C THR A 832 -7.60 -34.31 3.89
N LEU A 833 -7.08 -33.43 4.76
CA LEU A 833 -6.85 -32.02 4.45
C LEU A 833 -5.76 -31.85 3.39
N VAL A 834 -4.72 -32.69 3.41
CA VAL A 834 -3.64 -32.69 2.41
C VAL A 834 -4.12 -33.25 1.06
N GLU A 835 -5.00 -34.26 1.06
CA GLU A 835 -5.60 -34.83 -0.16
C GLU A 835 -6.51 -33.85 -0.90
N SER A 836 -7.23 -32.97 -0.18
CA SER A 836 -8.23 -32.06 -0.74
C SER A 836 -7.66 -30.77 -1.34
N GLN A 837 -6.35 -30.51 -1.21
CA GLN A 837 -5.72 -29.22 -1.55
C GLN A 837 -5.69 -28.88 -3.04
N GLU A 838 -5.93 -29.86 -3.93
CA GLU A 838 -6.02 -29.63 -5.39
C GLU A 838 -7.42 -29.89 -5.98
N GLY A 839 -8.36 -30.43 -5.18
CA GLY A 839 -9.77 -30.53 -5.57
C GLY A 839 -10.52 -29.21 -5.49
N VAL A 840 -9.94 -28.20 -4.81
CA VAL A 840 -10.36 -26.80 -4.86
C VAL A 840 -10.07 -26.32 -6.28
N GLY A 841 -11.10 -26.22 -7.11
CA GLY A 841 -10.96 -25.88 -8.52
C GLY A 841 -9.91 -24.79 -8.74
N PHE A 842 -8.89 -25.08 -9.54
CA PHE A 842 -8.22 -24.10 -10.41
C PHE A 842 -8.70 -24.29 -11.86
N MET A 843 -9.81 -25.00 -12.03
CA MET A 843 -10.40 -25.36 -13.31
C MET A 843 -11.44 -24.32 -13.70
N ALA A 844 -11.03 -23.30 -14.45
CA ALA A 844 -11.90 -22.77 -15.48
C ALA A 844 -12.09 -23.87 -16.55
N PRO A 845 -13.29 -24.07 -17.10
CA PRO A 845 -13.55 -25.10 -18.09
C PRO A 845 -13.03 -24.65 -19.47
N ASP A 846 -11.74 -24.37 -19.59
CA ASP A 846 -11.13 -24.10 -20.88
C ASP A 846 -9.79 -24.84 -21.03
N ARG A 847 -9.81 -25.85 -21.91
CA ARG A 847 -8.79 -26.89 -22.12
C ARG A 847 -7.44 -26.41 -22.69
N LYS A 848 -7.04 -25.14 -22.55
CA LYS A 848 -5.97 -24.56 -23.41
C LYS A 848 -4.63 -24.16 -22.74
N SER A 849 -4.44 -24.22 -21.42
CA SER A 849 -3.25 -23.58 -20.79
C SER A 849 -2.22 -24.50 -20.11
N LEU A 850 -2.16 -25.80 -20.41
CA LEU A 850 -1.34 -26.79 -19.65
C LEU A 850 0.04 -27.18 -20.24
N THR A 851 0.73 -26.35 -21.02
CA THR A 851 2.02 -26.74 -21.64
C THR A 851 3.05 -25.61 -21.78
N LEU A 852 3.48 -24.99 -20.68
CA LEU A 852 4.67 -24.13 -20.71
C LEU A 852 5.78 -24.66 -19.78
N PRO A 853 7.05 -24.70 -20.25
CA PRO A 853 8.17 -25.20 -19.46
C PRO A 853 8.56 -24.21 -18.36
N VAL A 854 8.85 -24.75 -17.17
CA VAL A 854 9.45 -24.00 -16.06
C VAL A 854 10.82 -23.47 -16.47
N SER A 855 10.99 -22.15 -16.43
CA SER A 855 12.28 -21.48 -16.59
C SER A 855 13.26 -21.99 -15.53
N ARG A 856 14.40 -22.55 -16.00
CA ARG A 856 15.55 -22.91 -15.16
C ARG A 856 16.20 -21.63 -14.63
N ASN A 857 15.71 -21.10 -13.51
CA ASN A 857 16.47 -20.25 -12.62
C ASN A 857 16.07 -20.59 -11.17
N ARG A 858 16.94 -21.35 -10.49
CA ARG A 858 16.80 -21.64 -9.07
C ARG A 858 16.80 -20.32 -8.29
N GLY A 859 15.74 -20.10 -7.50
CA GLY A 859 15.73 -19.17 -6.36
C GLY A 859 15.18 -17.76 -6.56
N GLY A 860 15.05 -17.22 -7.78
CA GLY A 860 14.81 -15.77 -7.96
C GLY A 860 13.42 -15.31 -8.38
N VAL A 861 12.67 -16.10 -9.16
CA VAL A 861 11.56 -15.53 -9.97
C VAL A 861 10.21 -15.52 -9.25
N MET A 862 9.99 -16.40 -8.27
CA MET A 862 8.83 -16.31 -7.35
C MET A 862 8.99 -15.16 -6.35
N HIS A 863 10.23 -14.81 -5.98
CA HIS A 863 10.57 -13.77 -5.00
C HIS A 863 10.09 -12.37 -5.42
N THR A 864 10.10 -12.05 -6.73
CA THR A 864 9.69 -10.73 -7.23
C THR A 864 8.19 -10.64 -7.51
N ARG A 865 7.52 -11.76 -7.82
CA ARG A 865 6.10 -11.79 -8.23
C ARG A 865 5.12 -12.03 -7.08
N LEU A 866 5.52 -12.74 -6.00
CA LEU A 866 4.70 -12.79 -4.77
C LEU A 866 4.73 -11.46 -4.00
N HIS A 867 5.81 -10.69 -4.15
CA HIS A 867 5.92 -9.32 -3.62
C HIS A 867 4.89 -8.37 -4.26
N GLN A 868 4.50 -8.60 -5.53
CA GLN A 868 3.47 -7.81 -6.21
C GLN A 868 2.05 -8.06 -5.65
N LEU A 869 1.77 -9.24 -5.10
CA LEU A 869 0.50 -9.56 -4.43
C LEU A 869 0.34 -8.87 -3.06
N GLY A 870 1.45 -8.52 -2.39
CA GLY A 870 1.43 -7.76 -1.12
C GLY A 870 1.51 -6.24 -1.30
N SER A 871 1.80 -5.75 -2.51
CA SER A 871 2.11 -4.34 -2.77
C SER A 871 0.95 -3.55 -3.40
N LEU A 872 -0.21 -4.17 -3.66
CA LEU A 872 -1.29 -3.52 -4.42
C LEU A 872 -2.15 -2.55 -3.59
N GLU A 873 -1.95 -2.43 -2.27
CA GLU A 873 -2.75 -1.52 -1.42
C GLU A 873 -2.04 -0.21 -1.04
N ASN A 874 -0.75 -0.03 -1.38
CA ASN A 874 0.03 1.13 -0.94
C ASN A 874 0.33 2.18 -2.04
N ALA A 875 -0.30 2.10 -3.21
CA ALA A 875 -0.04 3.02 -4.32
C ALA A 875 -1.28 3.81 -4.74
N HIS A 876 -1.69 4.78 -3.93
CA HIS A 876 -2.50 5.90 -4.43
C HIS A 876 -1.58 6.91 -5.14
N THR A 877 -1.04 6.55 -6.32
CA THR A 877 -0.58 7.48 -7.37
C THR A 877 -0.05 6.74 -8.61
N PHE A 878 -0.65 7.06 -9.75
CA PHE A 878 -0.16 6.95 -11.14
C PHE A 878 -0.20 5.63 -11.94
N ASN A 879 -1.00 5.73 -13.01
CA ASN A 879 -0.92 5.19 -14.38
C ASN A 879 -1.37 3.75 -14.71
N HIS A 880 -2.60 3.73 -15.23
CA HIS A 880 -3.17 2.78 -16.18
C HIS A 880 -2.17 2.36 -17.27
N THR A 881 -1.87 1.06 -17.35
CA THR A 881 -1.54 0.41 -18.62
C THR A 881 -2.33 -0.89 -18.71
N TYR A 882 -3.33 -0.91 -19.60
CA TYR A 882 -4.17 -2.07 -19.92
C TYR A 882 -3.40 -3.07 -20.80
N CYS A 883 -3.81 -4.35 -20.76
CA CYS A 883 -3.42 -5.48 -21.62
C CYS A 883 -2.16 -6.30 -21.24
N HIS A 884 -2.27 -7.19 -20.23
CA HIS A 884 -1.63 -8.54 -20.26
C HIS A 884 -2.05 -9.54 -19.14
N GLY A 885 -3.15 -9.32 -18.41
CA GLY A 885 -3.42 -9.98 -17.11
C GLY A 885 -3.66 -11.50 -17.09
N ASP A 886 -4.37 -12.06 -18.08
CA ASP A 886 -4.88 -13.44 -17.95
C ASP A 886 -3.80 -14.52 -18.12
N ALA A 887 -2.81 -14.30 -18.99
CA ALA A 887 -1.74 -15.27 -19.23
C ALA A 887 -0.77 -15.37 -18.04
N ASP A 888 -0.45 -14.23 -17.41
CA ASP A 888 0.42 -14.20 -16.22
C ASP A 888 -0.29 -14.78 -14.97
N ALA A 889 -1.61 -14.61 -14.86
CA ALA A 889 -2.41 -15.23 -13.80
C ALA A 889 -2.40 -16.77 -13.91
N CYS A 890 -2.65 -17.33 -15.09
CA CYS A 890 -2.62 -18.79 -15.29
C CYS A 890 -1.22 -19.39 -15.02
N LEU A 891 -0.15 -18.70 -15.41
CA LEU A 891 1.21 -19.13 -15.12
C LEU A 891 1.54 -19.10 -13.62
N LEU A 892 1.09 -18.07 -12.91
CA LEU A 892 1.25 -17.98 -11.47
C LEU A 892 0.51 -19.13 -10.77
N GLU A 893 -0.73 -19.42 -11.17
CA GLU A 893 -1.50 -20.54 -10.62
C GLU A 893 -0.83 -21.90 -10.85
N ALA A 894 -0.29 -22.14 -12.06
CA ALA A 894 0.44 -23.38 -12.37
C ALA A 894 1.72 -23.54 -11.52
N ASN A 895 2.44 -22.45 -11.27
CA ASN A 895 3.63 -22.46 -10.42
C ASN A 895 3.28 -22.68 -8.94
N VAL A 896 2.18 -22.10 -8.46
CA VAL A 896 1.69 -22.31 -7.09
C VAL A 896 1.25 -23.77 -6.89
N SER A 897 0.49 -24.36 -7.81
CA SER A 897 0.11 -25.79 -7.75
C SER A 897 1.35 -26.71 -7.73
N THR A 898 2.36 -26.38 -8.53
CA THR A 898 3.63 -27.14 -8.52
C THR A 898 4.31 -27.07 -7.13
N GLU A 899 4.42 -25.88 -6.53
CA GLU A 899 5.01 -25.73 -5.19
C GLU A 899 4.20 -26.42 -4.09
N VAL A 900 2.87 -26.42 -4.20
CA VAL A 900 1.97 -27.16 -3.28
C VAL A 900 2.28 -28.65 -3.34
N CYS A 901 2.33 -29.22 -4.55
CA CYS A 901 2.65 -30.64 -4.75
C CYS A 901 4.02 -31.00 -4.14
N LEU A 902 5.05 -30.19 -4.40
CA LEU A 902 6.39 -30.43 -3.84
C LEU A 902 6.41 -30.37 -2.32
N THR A 903 5.74 -29.38 -1.72
CA THR A 903 5.64 -29.23 -0.26
C THR A 903 4.97 -30.43 0.39
N VAL A 904 3.89 -30.94 -0.23
CA VAL A 904 3.18 -32.13 0.25
C VAL A 904 4.06 -33.38 0.13
N LEU A 905 4.74 -33.58 -1.00
CA LEU A 905 5.63 -34.74 -1.20
C LEU A 905 6.80 -34.73 -0.20
N ASP A 906 7.40 -33.57 0.08
CA ASP A 906 8.44 -33.43 1.09
C ASP A 906 7.90 -33.79 2.48
N THR A 907 6.71 -33.28 2.83
CA THR A 907 6.05 -33.60 4.11
C THR A 907 5.74 -35.09 4.24
N LEU A 908 5.26 -35.73 3.17
CA LEU A 908 5.00 -37.17 3.13
C LEU A 908 6.29 -37.98 3.29
N SER A 909 7.37 -37.55 2.65
CA SER A 909 8.68 -38.21 2.75
C SER A 909 9.21 -38.21 4.19
N VAL A 910 9.11 -37.06 4.89
CA VAL A 910 9.48 -36.94 6.30
C VAL A 910 8.60 -37.83 7.18
N PHE A 911 7.28 -37.84 6.96
CA PHE A 911 6.35 -38.71 7.69
C PHE A 911 6.68 -40.20 7.51
N ILE A 912 6.85 -40.64 6.26
CA ILE A 912 7.21 -42.03 5.91
C ILE A 912 8.54 -42.44 6.57
N MET A 913 9.49 -41.52 6.71
CA MET A 913 10.78 -41.79 7.34
C MET A 913 10.64 -42.05 8.84
N GLY A 914 9.85 -41.24 9.57
CA GLY A 914 9.69 -41.40 11.03
C GLY A 914 8.68 -42.47 11.46
N PHE A 915 7.62 -42.70 10.69
CA PHE A 915 6.51 -43.60 11.04
C PHE A 915 6.55 -44.95 10.33
N LYS A 916 7.72 -45.34 9.80
CA LYS A 916 7.90 -46.59 9.04
C LYS A 916 7.35 -47.83 9.77
N THR A 917 7.61 -47.95 11.08
CA THR A 917 7.16 -49.12 11.88
C THR A 917 5.63 -49.18 12.01
N GLN A 918 4.98 -48.04 12.24
CA GLN A 918 3.51 -47.96 12.30
C GLN A 918 2.87 -48.21 10.93
N LEU A 919 3.49 -47.71 9.85
CA LEU A 919 3.04 -47.94 8.49
C LEU A 919 3.22 -49.39 8.05
N CYS A 920 4.27 -50.10 8.52
CA CYS A 920 4.46 -51.52 8.27
C CYS A 920 3.58 -52.43 9.13
N ALA A 921 2.81 -51.90 10.08
CA ALA A 921 1.90 -52.71 10.91
C ALA A 921 0.85 -53.39 10.02
N ASP A 922 0.49 -54.63 10.37
CA ASP A 922 -0.38 -55.50 9.55
C ASP A 922 0.09 -55.64 8.09
N LEU A 923 1.42 -55.80 7.89
CA LEU A 923 2.07 -55.91 6.57
C LEU A 923 1.81 -54.69 5.64
N GLY A 924 1.39 -53.56 6.23
CA GLY A 924 1.01 -52.34 5.51
C GLY A 924 -0.46 -52.25 5.12
N HIS A 925 -1.31 -53.15 5.60
CA HIS A 925 -2.76 -53.10 5.38
C HIS A 925 -3.53 -52.31 6.45
N ASN A 926 -2.86 -51.41 7.16
CA ASN A 926 -3.50 -50.49 8.10
C ASN A 926 -4.16 -49.28 7.38
N PRO A 927 -5.23 -48.70 7.94
CA PRO A 927 -5.97 -47.58 7.33
C PRO A 927 -5.10 -46.34 7.07
N LEU A 928 -4.09 -46.11 7.90
CA LEU A 928 -3.15 -44.99 7.77
C LEU A 928 -2.28 -45.13 6.50
N MET A 929 -1.74 -46.33 6.25
CA MET A 929 -0.97 -46.65 5.05
C MET A 929 -1.83 -46.55 3.79
N LYS A 930 -3.09 -47.02 3.85
CA LYS A 930 -4.06 -46.80 2.75
C LYS A 930 -4.23 -45.31 2.45
N LYS A 931 -4.36 -44.49 3.48
CA LYS A 931 -4.57 -43.04 3.34
C LYS A 931 -3.33 -42.32 2.81
N VAL A 932 -2.14 -42.63 3.32
CA VAL A 932 -0.86 -42.08 2.82
C VAL A 932 -0.63 -42.46 1.35
N PHE A 933 -0.94 -43.70 0.98
CA PHE A 933 -0.88 -44.15 -0.42
C PHE A 933 -1.93 -43.44 -1.30
N GLN A 934 -3.15 -43.24 -0.79
CA GLN A 934 -4.21 -42.52 -1.49
C GLN A 934 -3.80 -41.07 -1.81
N VAL A 935 -3.09 -40.36 -0.92
CA VAL A 935 -2.56 -39.01 -1.20
C VAL A 935 -1.57 -39.04 -2.37
N HIS A 936 -0.67 -40.02 -2.43
CA HIS A 936 0.25 -40.16 -3.58
C HIS A 936 -0.50 -40.48 -4.89
N LEU A 937 -1.56 -41.27 -4.81
CA LEU A 937 -2.38 -41.63 -5.96
C LEU A 937 -3.22 -40.44 -6.46
N CYS A 938 -3.70 -39.59 -5.56
CA CYS A 938 -4.46 -38.37 -5.90
C CYS A 938 -3.66 -37.46 -6.86
N PHE A 939 -2.36 -37.28 -6.61
CA PHE A 939 -1.48 -36.49 -7.50
C PHE A 939 -1.31 -37.08 -8.91
N LEU A 940 -1.58 -38.39 -9.11
CA LEU A 940 -1.61 -39.00 -10.45
C LEU A 940 -2.99 -38.87 -11.12
N GLN A 941 -4.06 -38.76 -10.33
CA GLN A 941 -5.44 -38.67 -10.81
C GLN A 941 -5.81 -37.26 -11.29
N ILE A 942 -5.13 -36.24 -10.77
CA ILE A 942 -5.32 -34.82 -11.11
C ILE A 942 -4.32 -34.41 -12.20
N PRO A 943 -4.71 -33.55 -13.17
CA PRO A 943 -3.75 -33.01 -14.14
C PRO A 943 -2.71 -32.10 -13.46
N GLN A 944 -1.46 -32.55 -13.47
CA GLN A 944 -0.31 -31.90 -12.81
C GLN A 944 0.70 -31.31 -13.80
N SER A 945 1.57 -30.43 -13.32
CA SER A 945 2.71 -29.92 -14.10
C SER A 945 3.74 -31.03 -14.36
N GLU A 946 4.53 -30.89 -15.44
CA GLU A 946 5.56 -31.87 -15.78
C GLU A 946 6.59 -32.05 -14.65
N THR A 947 6.97 -30.96 -13.98
CA THR A 947 7.90 -30.96 -12.86
C THR A 947 7.33 -31.66 -11.63
N ALA A 948 6.05 -31.44 -11.32
CA ALA A 948 5.37 -32.10 -10.21
C ALA A 948 5.29 -33.61 -10.45
N LEU A 949 4.83 -34.06 -11.63
CA LEU A 949 4.71 -35.49 -11.96
C LEU A 949 6.03 -36.25 -11.87
N LYS A 950 7.14 -35.63 -12.31
CA LYS A 950 8.48 -36.21 -12.17
C LYS A 950 8.85 -36.49 -10.70
N GLN A 951 8.52 -35.57 -9.80
CA GLN A 951 8.75 -35.75 -8.37
C GLN A 951 7.77 -36.77 -7.75
N VAL A 952 6.51 -36.79 -8.19
CA VAL A 952 5.53 -37.82 -7.80
C VAL A 952 6.04 -39.22 -8.17
N PHE A 953 6.52 -39.42 -9.41
CA PHE A 953 7.09 -40.71 -9.84
C PHE A 953 8.32 -41.10 -9.02
N THR A 954 9.17 -40.14 -8.67
CA THR A 954 10.36 -40.37 -7.82
C THR A 954 9.96 -40.76 -6.40
N SER A 955 8.96 -40.07 -5.82
CA SER A 955 8.41 -40.39 -4.49
C SER A 955 7.77 -41.78 -4.48
N LEU A 956 6.92 -42.10 -5.47
CA LEU A 956 6.30 -43.42 -5.62
C LEU A 956 7.33 -44.54 -5.79
N ARG A 957 8.39 -44.33 -6.58
CA ARG A 957 9.49 -45.29 -6.70
C ARG A 957 10.13 -45.59 -5.35
N THR A 958 10.39 -44.54 -4.56
CA THR A 958 10.96 -44.65 -3.21
C THR A 958 9.99 -45.35 -2.25
N PHE A 959 8.69 -45.07 -2.37
CA PHE A 959 7.64 -45.68 -1.57
C PHE A 959 7.50 -47.19 -1.83
N ILE A 960 7.44 -47.60 -3.11
CA ILE A 960 7.41 -49.01 -3.52
C ILE A 960 8.64 -49.76 -2.99
N PHE A 961 9.82 -49.14 -3.10
CA PHE A 961 11.06 -49.75 -2.62
C PHE A 961 11.09 -49.92 -1.09
N LYS A 962 10.55 -48.94 -0.35
CA LYS A 962 10.52 -48.98 1.13
C LYS A 962 9.47 -49.93 1.70
N PHE A 963 8.36 -50.16 1.00
CA PHE A 963 7.24 -51.01 1.45
C PHE A 963 6.84 -52.10 0.43
N PRO A 964 7.71 -53.06 0.07
CA PRO A 964 7.39 -54.08 -0.93
C PRO A 964 6.23 -55.00 -0.51
N CYS A 965 6.16 -55.36 0.77
CA CYS A 965 5.13 -56.25 1.32
C CYS A 965 3.71 -55.71 1.11
N THR A 966 3.52 -54.38 1.24
CA THR A 966 2.21 -53.74 1.08
C THR A 966 1.64 -53.88 -0.34
N PHE A 967 2.50 -53.99 -1.35
CA PHE A 967 2.08 -54.11 -2.75
C PHE A 967 1.98 -55.56 -3.24
N PHE A 968 2.77 -56.47 -2.67
CA PHE A 968 3.02 -57.78 -3.28
C PHE A 968 2.56 -59.01 -2.46
N ASP A 969 2.09 -58.83 -1.23
CA ASP A 969 1.74 -59.93 -0.30
C ASP A 969 0.29 -60.47 -0.45
N GLY A 970 -0.12 -60.78 -1.69
CA GLY A 970 -1.38 -61.51 -1.98
C GLY A 970 -2.68 -60.69 -1.96
N ARG A 971 -2.71 -59.48 -1.38
CA ARG A 971 -3.83 -58.51 -1.49
C ARG A 971 -3.46 -57.37 -2.46
N ALA A 972 -3.70 -57.57 -3.76
CA ALA A 972 -3.17 -56.73 -4.83
C ALA A 972 -3.93 -55.41 -5.11
N ASP A 973 -4.88 -54.99 -4.28
CA ASP A 973 -5.77 -53.85 -4.57
C ASP A 973 -5.01 -52.53 -4.79
N MET A 974 -4.03 -52.22 -3.95
CA MET A 974 -3.21 -51.00 -4.10
C MET A 974 -2.31 -51.04 -5.33
N CYS A 975 -1.77 -52.23 -5.64
CA CYS A 975 -0.93 -52.44 -6.81
C CYS A 975 -1.75 -52.27 -8.10
N ALA A 976 -2.98 -52.79 -8.14
CA ALA A 976 -3.91 -52.62 -9.25
C ALA A 976 -4.27 -51.13 -9.45
N CYS A 977 -4.65 -50.41 -8.39
CA CYS A 977 -4.94 -48.98 -8.46
C CYS A 977 -3.73 -48.16 -8.97
N LEU A 978 -2.51 -48.48 -8.52
CA LEU A 978 -1.31 -47.81 -9.00
C LEU A 978 -1.02 -48.11 -10.46
N CYS A 979 -1.12 -49.38 -10.88
CA CYS A 979 -0.93 -49.79 -12.27
C CYS A 979 -1.89 -49.05 -13.19
N TYR A 980 -3.15 -48.91 -12.79
CA TYR A 980 -4.18 -48.23 -13.56
C TYR A 980 -3.81 -46.77 -13.85
N GLU A 981 -3.41 -46.00 -12.83
CA GLU A 981 -3.05 -44.59 -13.03
C GLU A 981 -1.73 -44.43 -13.80
N ILE A 982 -0.72 -45.29 -13.57
CA ILE A 982 0.53 -45.28 -14.35
C ILE A 982 0.26 -45.57 -15.83
N LEU A 983 -0.65 -46.51 -16.14
CA LEU A 983 -1.05 -46.82 -17.52
C LEU A 983 -1.72 -45.63 -18.22
N LYS A 984 -2.51 -44.81 -17.51
CA LYS A 984 -3.02 -43.54 -18.06
C LYS A 984 -1.87 -42.57 -18.37
N CYS A 985 -0.89 -42.44 -17.50
CA CYS A 985 0.30 -41.60 -17.73
C CYS A 985 1.14 -42.08 -18.94
N CYS A 986 1.21 -43.40 -19.17
CA CYS A 986 1.84 -44.00 -20.36
C CYS A 986 1.16 -43.59 -21.69
N ASN A 987 -0.08 -43.07 -21.65
CA ASN A 987 -0.79 -42.54 -22.80
C ASN A 987 -0.82 -40.98 -22.84
N SER A 988 0.01 -40.30 -22.04
CA SER A 988 0.09 -38.84 -22.01
C SER A 988 0.53 -38.23 -23.36
N LYS A 989 0.10 -36.99 -23.64
CA LYS A 989 0.53 -36.24 -24.84
C LYS A 989 2.03 -35.90 -24.80
N LEU A 990 2.60 -35.74 -23.60
CA LEU A 990 3.99 -35.35 -23.38
C LEU A 990 4.91 -36.59 -23.40
N SER A 991 5.99 -36.54 -24.18
CA SER A 991 6.95 -37.65 -24.28
C SER A 991 7.74 -37.89 -23.00
N SER A 992 8.07 -36.84 -22.26
CA SER A 992 8.81 -36.94 -20.99
C SER A 992 8.01 -37.72 -19.93
N ILE A 993 6.75 -37.35 -19.70
CA ILE A 993 5.85 -38.06 -18.77
C ILE A 993 5.68 -39.52 -19.17
N ARG A 994 5.49 -39.80 -20.46
CA ARG A 994 5.37 -41.18 -20.97
C ARG A 994 6.61 -42.01 -20.68
N SER A 995 7.79 -41.43 -20.89
CA SER A 995 9.06 -42.07 -20.56
C SER A 995 9.16 -42.36 -19.07
N ASP A 996 8.89 -41.38 -18.20
CA ASP A 996 9.02 -41.55 -16.74
C ASP A 996 8.00 -42.56 -16.18
N ALA A 997 6.75 -42.54 -16.68
CA ALA A 997 5.72 -43.52 -16.35
C ALA A 997 6.10 -44.94 -16.80
N ALA A 998 6.66 -45.11 -18.00
CA ALA A 998 7.16 -46.39 -18.50
C ALA A 998 8.30 -46.95 -17.62
N HIS A 999 9.22 -46.09 -17.16
CA HIS A 999 10.28 -46.50 -16.23
C HIS A 999 9.75 -46.87 -14.85
N LEU A 1000 8.71 -46.19 -14.34
CA LEU A 1000 8.08 -46.54 -13.07
C LEU A 1000 7.31 -47.87 -13.17
N LEU A 1001 6.60 -48.10 -14.27
CA LEU A 1001 5.92 -49.38 -14.52
C LEU A 1001 6.91 -50.54 -14.62
N TYR A 1002 8.00 -50.35 -15.36
CA TYR A 1002 9.10 -51.33 -15.42
C TYR A 1002 9.68 -51.62 -14.04
N PHE A 1003 9.92 -50.58 -13.23
CA PHE A 1003 10.40 -50.75 -11.86
C PHE A 1003 9.42 -51.54 -11.00
N LEU A 1004 8.12 -51.25 -11.08
CA LEU A 1004 7.09 -51.99 -10.35
C LEU A 1004 7.04 -53.48 -10.76
N MET A 1005 7.13 -53.76 -12.07
CA MET A 1005 7.23 -55.13 -12.58
C MET A 1005 8.48 -55.85 -12.09
N LYS A 1006 9.62 -55.17 -12.07
CA LYS A 1006 10.90 -55.72 -11.59
C LYS A 1006 10.85 -56.02 -10.09
N SER A 1007 10.38 -55.08 -9.28
CA SER A 1007 10.24 -55.28 -7.82
C SER A 1007 9.26 -56.40 -7.48
N ASN A 1008 8.19 -56.56 -8.27
CA ASN A 1008 7.27 -57.68 -8.13
C ASN A 1008 7.92 -59.03 -8.44
N PHE A 1009 8.76 -59.08 -9.48
CA PHE A 1009 9.52 -60.28 -9.84
C PHE A 1009 10.56 -60.65 -8.77
N GLU A 1010 11.30 -59.66 -8.26
CA GLU A 1010 12.28 -59.85 -7.18
C GLU A 1010 11.64 -60.32 -5.88
N TYR A 1011 10.42 -59.89 -5.56
CA TYR A 1011 9.72 -60.26 -4.32
C TYR A 1011 9.03 -61.64 -4.39
N ASN A 1012 8.33 -61.96 -5.48
CA ASN A 1012 7.47 -63.17 -5.57
C ASN A 1012 8.01 -64.29 -6.48
N GLY A 1013 9.18 -64.11 -7.12
CA GLY A 1013 9.97 -65.16 -7.75
C GLY A 1013 9.37 -65.94 -8.93
N ARG A 1014 8.08 -65.76 -9.28
CA ARG A 1014 7.35 -66.30 -10.46
C ARG A 1014 5.86 -65.92 -10.56
N LYS A 1015 5.19 -65.45 -9.50
CA LYS A 1015 3.77 -65.02 -9.55
C LYS A 1015 3.68 -63.52 -9.85
N SER A 1016 3.51 -63.15 -11.12
CA SER A 1016 3.41 -61.73 -11.48
C SER A 1016 1.99 -61.19 -11.36
N PHE A 1017 1.60 -60.80 -10.14
CA PHE A 1017 0.34 -60.11 -9.87
C PHE A 1017 0.22 -58.79 -10.67
N VAL A 1018 1.35 -58.14 -10.96
CA VAL A 1018 1.39 -56.92 -11.80
C VAL A 1018 1.02 -57.24 -13.25
N VAL A 1019 1.48 -58.38 -13.81
CA VAL A 1019 1.12 -58.82 -15.17
C VAL A 1019 -0.38 -59.08 -15.28
N ILE A 1020 -0.97 -59.71 -14.26
CA ILE A 1020 -2.41 -59.97 -14.21
C ILE A 1020 -3.17 -58.65 -14.10
N ALA A 1021 -2.82 -57.77 -13.15
CA ALA A 1021 -3.47 -56.48 -12.96
C ALA A 1021 -3.39 -55.58 -14.21
N VAL A 1022 -2.21 -55.46 -14.82
CA VAL A 1022 -2.02 -54.68 -16.07
C VAL A 1022 -2.90 -55.23 -17.19
N SER A 1023 -2.96 -56.55 -17.34
CA SER A 1023 -3.75 -57.17 -18.41
C SER A 1023 -5.26 -57.06 -18.18
N GLN A 1024 -5.71 -57.12 -16.93
CA GLN A 1024 -7.11 -56.90 -16.54
C GLN A 1024 -7.53 -55.44 -16.77
N LEU A 1025 -6.68 -54.48 -16.39
CA LEU A 1025 -6.97 -53.05 -16.49
C LEU A 1025 -7.00 -52.54 -17.94
N ILE A 1026 -6.21 -53.14 -18.84
CA ILE A 1026 -6.20 -52.76 -20.27
C ILE A 1026 -7.54 -53.07 -20.94
N ALA A 1027 -8.26 -54.11 -20.52
CA ALA A 1027 -9.60 -54.41 -21.02
C ALA A 1027 -10.63 -53.34 -20.63
N ASP A 1028 -10.48 -52.72 -19.46
CA ASP A 1028 -11.39 -51.69 -18.95
C ASP A 1028 -11.08 -50.27 -19.48
N VAL A 1029 -9.88 -50.01 -20.01
CA VAL A 1029 -9.53 -48.69 -20.58
C VAL A 1029 -9.84 -48.63 -22.08
N ILE A 1030 -11.11 -48.45 -22.40
CA ILE A 1030 -11.62 -48.20 -23.75
C ILE A 1030 -11.00 -46.89 -24.28
N GLY A 1031 -9.86 -46.97 -25.00
CA GLY A 1031 -9.20 -45.82 -25.64
C GLY A 1031 -7.66 -45.76 -25.66
N ILE A 1032 -6.93 -46.79 -25.22
CA ILE A 1032 -5.44 -46.78 -25.12
C ILE A 1032 -4.69 -47.21 -26.41
N GLY A 1033 -5.36 -47.54 -27.52
CA GLY A 1033 -4.74 -48.05 -28.76
C GLY A 1033 -3.77 -47.13 -29.53
N GLY A 1034 -3.59 -45.87 -29.12
CA GLY A 1034 -2.81 -44.88 -29.88
C GLY A 1034 -1.30 -45.16 -29.97
N THR A 1035 -0.67 -44.62 -31.02
CA THR A 1035 0.80 -44.65 -31.26
C THR A 1035 1.63 -44.22 -30.04
N ARG A 1036 1.05 -43.39 -29.17
CA ARG A 1036 1.70 -42.89 -27.96
C ARG A 1036 1.96 -43.98 -26.92
N PHE A 1037 1.00 -44.88 -26.71
CA PHE A 1037 1.13 -45.98 -25.76
C PHE A 1037 2.09 -47.05 -26.30
N GLN A 1038 2.07 -47.28 -27.61
CA GLN A 1038 3.03 -48.16 -28.29
C GLN A 1038 4.49 -47.74 -28.07
N GLN A 1039 4.76 -46.42 -28.08
CA GLN A 1039 6.06 -45.88 -27.74
C GLN A 1039 6.43 -46.18 -26.27
N SER A 1040 5.52 -46.01 -25.32
CA SER A 1040 5.75 -46.34 -23.90
C SER A 1040 6.06 -47.83 -23.70
N LEU A 1041 5.35 -48.72 -24.40
CA LEU A 1041 5.63 -50.17 -24.41
C LEU A 1041 7.02 -50.49 -24.98
N SER A 1042 7.47 -49.75 -26.00
CA SER A 1042 8.82 -49.93 -26.55
C SER A 1042 9.91 -49.54 -25.54
N ILE A 1043 9.68 -48.48 -24.74
CA ILE A 1043 10.59 -48.06 -23.67
C ILE A 1043 10.71 -49.15 -22.61
N ILE A 1044 9.59 -49.72 -22.16
CA ILE A 1044 9.58 -50.82 -21.18
C ILE A 1044 10.38 -52.02 -21.68
N ASN A 1045 10.18 -52.42 -22.94
CA ASN A 1045 10.91 -53.53 -23.55
C ASN A 1045 12.42 -53.23 -23.66
N ASN A 1046 12.80 -51.99 -24.02
CA ASN A 1046 14.20 -51.58 -24.06
C ASN A 1046 14.84 -51.59 -22.67
N CYS A 1047 14.12 -51.15 -21.63
CA CYS A 1047 14.56 -51.24 -20.23
C CYS A 1047 14.80 -52.69 -19.81
N ALA A 1048 13.86 -53.60 -20.08
CA ALA A 1048 14.02 -55.02 -19.75
C ALA A 1048 15.21 -55.69 -20.47
N ASN A 1049 15.47 -55.32 -21.73
CA ASN A 1049 16.59 -55.88 -22.51
C ASN A 1049 17.96 -55.27 -22.13
N SER A 1050 17.99 -54.04 -21.60
CA SER A 1050 19.23 -53.35 -21.23
C SER A 1050 19.65 -53.58 -19.78
N ASP A 1051 18.73 -53.98 -18.90
CA ASP A 1051 18.98 -54.17 -17.46
C ASP A 1051 19.85 -55.41 -17.18
N LYS A 1052 21.08 -55.17 -16.71
CA LYS A 1052 22.07 -56.23 -16.45
C LYS A 1052 21.69 -57.15 -15.29
N THR A 1053 20.86 -56.73 -14.34
CA THR A 1053 20.58 -57.53 -13.14
C THR A 1053 19.56 -58.64 -13.36
N VAL A 1054 18.70 -58.49 -14.37
CA VAL A 1054 17.63 -59.44 -14.74
C VAL A 1054 17.87 -60.10 -16.10
N LYS A 1055 18.97 -59.77 -16.79
CA LYS A 1055 19.33 -60.34 -18.10
C LYS A 1055 19.44 -61.88 -18.13
N HIS A 1056 19.79 -62.49 -16.99
CA HIS A 1056 19.94 -63.94 -16.86
C HIS A 1056 18.68 -64.65 -16.30
N THR A 1057 17.57 -63.93 -16.13
CA THR A 1057 16.31 -64.49 -15.64
C THR A 1057 15.26 -64.59 -16.76
N ALA A 1058 14.13 -65.27 -16.51
CA ALA A 1058 12.99 -65.32 -17.44
C ALA A 1058 12.22 -63.99 -17.54
N PHE A 1059 12.58 -62.98 -16.74
CA PHE A 1059 11.85 -61.72 -16.66
C PHE A 1059 11.83 -60.93 -17.98
N PRO A 1060 12.94 -60.76 -18.73
CA PRO A 1060 12.91 -60.04 -20.00
C PRO A 1060 12.04 -60.73 -21.06
N SER A 1061 11.99 -62.08 -21.09
CA SER A 1061 11.07 -62.82 -21.96
C SER A 1061 9.61 -62.62 -21.55
N ASP A 1062 9.31 -62.67 -20.24
CA ASP A 1062 7.96 -62.49 -19.72
C ASP A 1062 7.42 -61.08 -20.02
N VAL A 1063 8.26 -60.05 -19.89
CA VAL A 1063 7.92 -58.66 -20.23
C VAL A 1063 7.71 -58.51 -21.75
N LYS A 1064 8.53 -59.15 -22.58
CA LYS A 1064 8.40 -59.12 -24.04
C LYS A 1064 7.11 -59.79 -24.50
N ASP A 1065 6.77 -60.94 -23.92
CA ASP A 1065 5.55 -61.67 -24.27
C ASP A 1065 4.29 -61.02 -23.70
N LEU A 1066 4.37 -60.40 -22.52
CA LEU A 1066 3.31 -59.50 -22.04
C LEU A 1066 3.10 -58.31 -23.00
N THR A 1067 4.17 -57.64 -23.41
CA THR A 1067 4.07 -56.49 -24.31
C THR A 1067 3.48 -56.88 -25.67
N LYS A 1068 3.85 -58.05 -26.21
CA LYS A 1068 3.23 -58.59 -27.42
C LYS A 1068 1.73 -58.86 -27.23
N ARG A 1069 1.35 -59.52 -26.13
CA ARG A 1069 -0.06 -59.76 -25.80
C ARG A 1069 -0.84 -58.46 -25.72
N ILE A 1070 -0.32 -57.46 -25.01
CA ILE A 1070 -0.93 -56.12 -24.93
C ILE A 1070 -1.09 -55.50 -26.33
N ARG A 1071 -0.08 -55.60 -27.20
CA ARG A 1071 -0.19 -55.10 -28.58
C ARG A 1071 -1.29 -55.81 -29.38
N THR A 1072 -1.37 -57.13 -29.29
CA THR A 1072 -2.42 -57.91 -29.95
C THR A 1072 -3.81 -57.49 -29.46
N VAL A 1073 -3.96 -57.28 -28.16
CA VAL A 1073 -5.23 -56.83 -27.55
C VAL A 1073 -5.60 -55.42 -27.99
N LEU A 1074 -4.63 -54.51 -28.06
CA LEU A 1074 -4.86 -53.15 -28.55
C LEU A 1074 -5.22 -53.10 -30.04
N MET A 1075 -4.52 -53.87 -30.89
CA MET A 1075 -4.83 -53.94 -32.32
C MET A 1075 -6.21 -54.56 -32.57
N ALA A 1076 -6.55 -55.61 -31.83
CA ALA A 1076 -7.84 -56.25 -31.99
C ALA A 1076 -8.99 -55.42 -31.39
N THR A 1077 -8.77 -54.68 -30.30
CA THR A 1077 -9.78 -53.71 -29.80
C THR A 1077 -9.97 -52.50 -30.72
N GLU A 1078 -8.95 -52.09 -31.46
CA GLU A 1078 -9.06 -51.09 -32.53
C GLU A 1078 -9.87 -51.63 -33.71
N GLN A 1079 -9.60 -52.86 -34.15
CA GLN A 1079 -10.39 -53.55 -35.18
C GLN A 1079 -11.85 -53.76 -34.76
N MET A 1080 -12.10 -54.15 -33.50
CA MET A 1080 -13.46 -54.27 -32.95
C MET A 1080 -14.22 -52.93 -32.99
N LYS A 1081 -13.51 -51.80 -32.82
CA LYS A 1081 -14.11 -50.46 -32.88
C LYS A 1081 -14.36 -50.00 -34.32
N GLU A 1082 -13.47 -50.32 -35.25
CA GLU A 1082 -13.66 -50.03 -36.68
C GLU A 1082 -14.85 -50.82 -37.26
N HIS A 1083 -15.10 -52.01 -36.74
CA HIS A 1083 -16.19 -52.90 -37.15
C HIS A 1083 -17.40 -52.90 -36.20
N GLU A 1084 -17.56 -51.87 -35.36
CA GLU A 1084 -18.67 -51.75 -34.39
C GLU A 1084 -20.07 -51.76 -35.05
N LYS A 1085 -20.15 -51.48 -36.36
CA LYS A 1085 -21.39 -51.49 -37.17
C LYS A 1085 -21.65 -52.83 -37.87
N ASP A 1086 -20.75 -53.80 -37.77
CA ASP A 1086 -20.84 -55.12 -38.38
C ASP A 1086 -20.87 -56.20 -37.27
N PRO A 1087 -22.07 -56.65 -36.86
CA PRO A 1087 -22.22 -57.55 -35.71
C PRO A 1087 -21.60 -58.93 -35.94
N GLU A 1088 -21.57 -59.46 -37.17
CA GLU A 1088 -20.93 -60.78 -37.43
C GLU A 1088 -19.41 -60.69 -37.29
N MET A 1089 -18.80 -59.69 -37.91
CA MET A 1089 -17.35 -59.50 -37.81
C MET A 1089 -16.92 -59.17 -36.38
N LEU A 1090 -17.75 -58.43 -35.63
CA LEU A 1090 -17.50 -58.10 -34.23
C LEU A 1090 -17.48 -59.35 -33.34
N VAL A 1091 -18.45 -60.26 -33.50
CA VAL A 1091 -18.53 -61.52 -32.73
C VAL A 1091 -17.35 -62.44 -33.08
N ASP A 1092 -16.98 -62.54 -34.36
CA ASP A 1092 -15.82 -63.32 -34.80
C ASP A 1092 -14.49 -62.77 -34.24
N LEU A 1093 -14.33 -61.44 -34.21
CA LEU A 1093 -13.18 -60.78 -33.60
C LEU A 1093 -13.14 -61.01 -32.08
N GLN A 1094 -14.28 -60.91 -31.38
CA GLN A 1094 -14.40 -61.20 -29.95
C GLN A 1094 -14.06 -62.65 -29.62
N TYR A 1095 -14.57 -63.60 -30.42
CA TYR A 1095 -14.28 -65.03 -30.28
C TYR A 1095 -12.80 -65.34 -30.55
N SER A 1096 -12.24 -64.78 -31.63
CA SER A 1096 -10.82 -64.92 -31.97
C SER A 1096 -9.92 -64.40 -30.84
N LEU A 1097 -10.28 -63.26 -30.23
CA LEU A 1097 -9.55 -62.72 -29.09
C LEU A 1097 -9.69 -63.61 -27.85
N ALA A 1098 -10.90 -64.06 -27.51
CA ALA A 1098 -11.14 -64.96 -26.39
C ALA A 1098 -10.38 -66.29 -26.55
N LYS A 1099 -10.28 -66.80 -27.79
CA LYS A 1099 -9.49 -67.98 -28.15
C LYS A 1099 -7.99 -67.74 -28.03
N SER A 1100 -7.50 -66.53 -28.32
CA SER A 1100 -6.08 -66.17 -28.14
C SER A 1100 -5.61 -66.23 -26.67
N TYR A 1101 -6.54 -66.11 -25.70
CA TYR A 1101 -6.25 -66.23 -24.26
C TYR A 1101 -6.33 -67.66 -23.70
N THR A 1102 -6.51 -68.67 -24.55
CA THR A 1102 -6.61 -70.09 -24.14
C THR A 1102 -5.44 -70.59 -23.30
N SER A 1103 -4.24 -70.03 -23.51
CA SER A 1103 -3.04 -70.33 -22.71
C SER A 1103 -2.99 -69.66 -21.33
N THR A 1104 -3.94 -68.77 -21.01
CA THR A 1104 -3.99 -67.99 -19.76
C THR A 1104 -5.44 -67.92 -19.24
N PRO A 1105 -5.89 -68.92 -18.45
CA PRO A 1105 -7.29 -69.08 -18.05
C PRO A 1105 -7.86 -67.87 -17.28
N GLU A 1106 -7.03 -67.26 -16.43
CA GLU A 1106 -7.41 -66.10 -15.60
C GLU A 1106 -7.71 -64.86 -16.46
N LEU A 1107 -6.90 -64.64 -17.50
CA LEU A 1107 -7.06 -63.57 -18.49
C LEU A 1107 -8.30 -63.77 -19.35
N ARG A 1108 -8.54 -65.01 -19.78
CA ARG A 1108 -9.74 -65.37 -20.55
C ARG A 1108 -11.00 -65.10 -19.73
N LYS A 1109 -11.00 -65.47 -18.44
CA LYS A 1109 -12.12 -65.18 -17.54
C LYS A 1109 -12.38 -63.69 -17.40
N THR A 1110 -11.35 -62.88 -17.14
CA THR A 1110 -11.55 -61.42 -16.99
C THR A 1110 -11.99 -60.75 -18.30
N TRP A 1111 -11.47 -61.19 -19.45
CA TRP A 1111 -11.92 -60.71 -20.75
C TRP A 1111 -13.41 -61.00 -20.98
N LEU A 1112 -13.83 -62.22 -20.68
CA LEU A 1112 -15.22 -62.67 -20.76
C LEU A 1112 -16.14 -61.89 -19.79
N ASP A 1113 -15.69 -61.65 -18.55
CA ASP A 1113 -16.41 -60.81 -17.58
C ASP A 1113 -16.57 -59.34 -18.06
N SER A 1114 -15.55 -58.78 -18.74
CA SER A 1114 -15.61 -57.42 -19.29
C SER A 1114 -16.52 -57.34 -20.52
N MET A 1115 -16.47 -58.34 -21.40
CA MET A 1115 -17.40 -58.48 -22.53
C MET A 1115 -18.85 -58.65 -22.07
N ALA A 1116 -19.10 -59.46 -21.05
CA ALA A 1116 -20.43 -59.61 -20.45
C ALA A 1116 -20.97 -58.25 -19.96
N LYS A 1117 -20.15 -57.42 -19.31
CA LYS A 1117 -20.54 -56.06 -18.90
C LYS A 1117 -20.86 -55.15 -20.08
N ILE A 1118 -20.14 -55.28 -21.20
CA ILE A 1118 -20.38 -54.50 -22.43
C ILE A 1118 -21.68 -54.96 -23.11
N HIS A 1119 -21.91 -56.26 -23.22
CA HIS A 1119 -23.16 -56.84 -23.75
C HIS A 1119 -24.38 -56.46 -22.91
N VAL A 1120 -24.27 -56.47 -21.57
CA VAL A 1120 -25.30 -55.92 -20.66
C VAL A 1120 -25.55 -54.43 -20.92
N LYS A 1121 -24.51 -53.66 -21.24
CA LYS A 1121 -24.63 -52.22 -21.53
C LYS A 1121 -25.29 -51.95 -22.89
N ASN A 1122 -25.07 -52.83 -23.87
CA ASN A 1122 -25.64 -52.74 -25.22
C ASN A 1122 -27.07 -53.32 -25.31
N GLY A 1123 -27.51 -54.07 -24.28
CA GLY A 1123 -28.84 -54.68 -24.22
C GLY A 1123 -28.88 -56.14 -24.67
N ASP A 1124 -27.74 -56.71 -25.01
CA ASP A 1124 -27.58 -58.06 -25.56
C ASP A 1124 -27.48 -59.10 -24.43
N LEU A 1125 -28.60 -59.33 -23.76
CA LEU A 1125 -28.68 -60.21 -22.57
C LEU A 1125 -28.33 -61.67 -22.87
N SER A 1126 -28.56 -62.15 -24.09
CA SER A 1126 -28.17 -63.49 -24.53
C SER A 1126 -26.65 -63.64 -24.54
N GLU A 1127 -25.93 -62.72 -25.18
CA GLU A 1127 -24.46 -62.77 -25.27
C GLU A 1127 -23.76 -62.46 -23.95
N ALA A 1128 -24.43 -61.78 -23.02
CA ALA A 1128 -23.94 -61.58 -21.66
C ALA A 1128 -23.98 -62.85 -20.78
N SER A 1129 -24.75 -63.88 -21.15
CA SER A 1129 -24.96 -65.10 -20.35
C SER A 1129 -24.19 -66.34 -20.84
N TRP A 1130 -23.62 -66.26 -22.05
CA TRP A 1130 -22.78 -67.29 -22.67
C TRP A 1130 -21.33 -67.40 -22.16
N PRO A 1131 -20.65 -66.30 -21.76
CA PRO A 1131 -19.32 -66.31 -21.15
C PRO A 1131 -19.31 -66.97 -19.77
#